data_AF-A0A1B4FJ06-F1
#
_entry.id   AF-A0A1B4FJ06-F1
#
_cell.length_a   1.000
_cell.length_b   1.000
_cell.length_c   1.000
_cell.angle_alpha   90.00
_cell.angle_beta   90.00
_cell.angle_gamma   90.00
#
_symmetry.space_group_name_H-M   'P 1'
#
loop_
_entity.id
_entity.type
_entity.pdbx_description
1 polymer ?
#
loop_
_entity_poly.entity_id
_entity_poly.type
_entity_poly.pdbx_seq_one_letter_code
_entity_poly.pdbx_strand_id
1 'polypeptide(L)'
;MSGWLTKQINDLGKPEGIKKRDIRAQVLHALQEIDVRIAELNRSLQENFHVAPGRRDLVKFYMKGGNAFECIRDPRGEAAMRNGGGTSDWDTQVVIDPWAPVPLQRFIYGLLEELVTDTMIRAGVDIARVADTFADETVKHWKAQRDDLERKDYSAYTLEYDDPQSLRQVYDQQRLGLWTNDRRRLSEPDIDHPERMPGILLNDAIRPFVLYRLGYTWHAKLPPPLPFAALSAQPPILLPAKLPKPFPQMKADIRKPLLMELIDVTLPRRDTIEAVAVWEELAQKHIAIEKMTVSVKSPDADIAETEPTDDIASVILPLPDIMYHLREIATMLCEIADGSSRHPDKLERRFTRFKQIWVPGDKEQIRRILSKMAGVPDIGATPLAHMEKVTQYIEKYGGDLKDAILGDKDAAFTQARRLMDWIAQRTAEQNDSFTKNDHVSRAWLEEFDRGRNELREIVDEVAKGVPGVVEGALEAAYSDDLVLIRFLEENEYLTPRQIGLSGVFRAAVIRVRTPMQVDALGTLFLARFGLHFDGPKSAEAEHSVRYRAYGVPRATGITHELTMVAFDEGKATTYLSITTATSGEAPFRRDAVNPYVNFASLPEIAAQRKIAAALIEDYLIRNVISRQYEALKTLLPVV
;
A
#
# COMPACT_ATOMS: atom_id res chain seq x y z
N MET A 1 22.14 3.23 -8.90
CA MET A 1 22.80 1.92 -8.79
C MET A 1 21.80 0.80 -8.54
N SER A 2 21.08 0.73 -7.40
CA SER A 2 20.11 -0.37 -7.15
C SER A 2 19.09 -0.56 -8.28
N GLY A 3 18.43 0.51 -8.74
CA GLY A 3 17.49 0.40 -9.87
C GLY A 3 18.13 -0.04 -11.20
N TRP A 4 19.43 0.22 -11.39
CA TRP A 4 20.17 -0.31 -12.54
C TRP A 4 20.41 -1.81 -12.37
N LEU A 5 20.82 -2.26 -11.18
CA LEU A 5 21.01 -3.68 -10.87
C LEU A 5 19.71 -4.47 -11.05
N THR A 6 18.62 -4.04 -10.41
CA THR A 6 17.31 -4.68 -10.56
C THR A 6 16.93 -4.76 -12.03
N LYS A 7 17.14 -3.70 -12.82
CA LYS A 7 16.90 -3.75 -14.27
C LYS A 7 17.84 -4.72 -15.00
N GLN A 8 19.11 -4.83 -14.61
CA GLN A 8 20.08 -5.70 -15.30
C GLN A 8 19.66 -7.17 -15.27
N ILE A 9 19.20 -7.69 -14.13
CA ILE A 9 18.76 -9.09 -14.04
C ILE A 9 17.37 -9.32 -14.65
N ASN A 10 16.52 -8.29 -14.68
CA ASN A 10 15.11 -8.41 -15.08
C ASN A 10 14.81 -7.99 -16.54
N ASP A 11 15.70 -7.24 -17.20
CA ASP A 11 15.50 -6.78 -18.58
C ASP A 11 15.93 -7.84 -19.61
N LEU A 12 14.94 -8.61 -20.09
CA LEU A 12 15.13 -9.67 -21.08
C LEU A 12 15.28 -9.17 -22.52
N GLY A 13 15.03 -7.87 -22.78
CA GLY A 13 15.21 -7.26 -24.10
C GLY A 13 16.68 -7.01 -24.46
N LYS A 14 17.60 -7.19 -23.50
CA LYS A 14 19.05 -7.06 -23.68
C LYS A 14 19.76 -8.32 -23.13
N PRO A 15 19.80 -9.42 -23.88
CA PRO A 15 20.20 -10.73 -23.36
C PRO A 15 21.72 -10.97 -23.30
N GLU A 16 22.55 -9.93 -23.44
CA GLU A 16 24.01 -10.14 -23.50
C GLU A 16 24.57 -10.72 -22.19
N GLY A 17 25.30 -11.84 -22.30
CA GLY A 17 26.04 -12.51 -21.22
C GLY A 17 25.18 -13.30 -20.24
N ILE A 18 24.20 -12.65 -19.62
CA ILE A 18 23.54 -13.19 -18.42
C ILE A 18 22.40 -14.15 -18.79
N LYS A 19 22.29 -15.28 -18.08
CA LYS A 19 21.18 -16.27 -18.12
C LYS A 19 19.85 -15.72 -17.57
N LYS A 20 19.45 -14.51 -17.98
CA LYS A 20 18.30 -13.77 -17.43
C LYS A 20 16.98 -14.51 -17.64
N ARG A 21 16.83 -15.19 -18.79
CA ARG A 21 15.60 -15.93 -19.12
C ARG A 21 15.41 -17.14 -18.21
N ASP A 22 16.48 -17.90 -17.97
CA ASP A 22 16.46 -19.06 -17.08
C ASP A 22 16.19 -18.64 -15.63
N ILE A 23 16.84 -17.57 -15.15
CA ILE A 23 16.56 -16.99 -13.83
C ILE A 23 15.09 -16.54 -13.75
N ARG A 24 14.57 -15.84 -14.76
CA ARG A 24 13.18 -15.37 -14.79
C ARG A 24 12.20 -16.54 -14.77
N ALA A 25 12.50 -17.64 -15.46
CA ALA A 25 11.68 -18.86 -15.41
C ALA A 25 11.57 -19.42 -13.98
N GLN A 26 12.69 -19.51 -13.25
CA GLN A 26 12.67 -19.95 -11.85
C GLN A 26 11.89 -18.99 -10.95
N VAL A 27 12.00 -17.68 -11.18
CA VAL A 27 11.18 -16.68 -10.48
C VAL A 27 9.68 -16.91 -10.72
N LEU A 28 9.27 -17.16 -11.96
CA LEU A 28 7.86 -17.42 -12.29
C LEU A 28 7.33 -18.71 -11.63
N HIS A 29 8.12 -19.79 -11.63
CA HIS A 29 7.76 -21.03 -10.94
C HIS A 29 7.59 -20.82 -9.44
N ALA A 30 8.50 -20.06 -8.81
CA ALA A 30 8.39 -19.73 -7.39
C ALA A 30 7.10 -18.94 -7.07
N LEU A 31 6.73 -17.98 -7.92
CA LEU A 31 5.49 -17.21 -7.76
C LEU A 31 4.24 -18.08 -7.89
N GLN A 32 4.23 -19.02 -8.84
CA GLN A 32 3.13 -19.97 -8.99
C GLN A 32 3.06 -20.95 -7.81
N GLU A 33 4.20 -21.40 -7.31
CA GLU A 33 4.28 -22.29 -6.15
C GLU A 33 3.72 -21.61 -4.89
N ILE A 34 4.02 -20.32 -4.66
CA ILE A 34 3.41 -19.55 -3.56
C ILE A 34 1.88 -19.55 -3.68
N ASP A 35 1.35 -19.30 -4.88
CA ASP A 35 -0.11 -19.30 -5.13
C ASP A 35 -0.76 -20.66 -4.86
N VAL A 36 -0.16 -21.74 -5.37
CA VAL A 36 -0.63 -23.12 -5.18
C VAL A 36 -0.63 -23.48 -3.69
N ARG A 37 0.49 -23.25 -2.99
CA ARG A 37 0.60 -23.57 -1.56
C ARG A 37 -0.35 -22.73 -0.70
N ILE A 38 -0.65 -21.48 -1.08
CA ILE A 38 -1.65 -20.66 -0.39
C ILE A 38 -3.06 -21.23 -0.61
N ALA A 39 -3.38 -21.70 -1.82
CA ALA A 39 -4.67 -22.36 -2.08
C ALA A 39 -4.82 -23.66 -1.28
N GLU A 40 -3.74 -24.44 -1.13
CA GLU A 40 -3.69 -25.63 -0.28
C GLU A 40 -3.82 -25.28 1.21
N LEU A 41 -3.14 -24.22 1.66
CA LEU A 41 -3.27 -23.70 3.03
C LEU A 41 -4.72 -23.32 3.32
N ASN A 42 -5.40 -22.58 2.44
CA ASN A 42 -6.81 -22.25 2.62
C ASN A 42 -7.68 -23.50 2.74
N ARG A 43 -7.46 -24.52 1.92
CA ARG A 43 -8.19 -25.81 2.00
C ARG A 43 -7.96 -26.50 3.35
N SER A 44 -6.70 -26.58 3.79
CA SER A 44 -6.32 -27.15 5.09
C SER A 44 -6.93 -26.39 6.26
N LEU A 45 -6.95 -25.05 6.20
CA LEU A 45 -7.56 -24.22 7.24
C LEU A 45 -9.08 -24.44 7.31
N GLN A 46 -9.76 -24.57 6.17
CA GLN A 46 -11.19 -24.88 6.13
C GLN A 46 -11.50 -26.24 6.78
N GLU A 47 -10.71 -27.27 6.45
CA GLU A 47 -10.86 -28.62 6.98
C GLU A 47 -10.60 -28.69 8.50
N ASN A 48 -9.51 -28.07 8.97
CA ASN A 48 -9.05 -28.17 10.35
C ASN A 48 -9.78 -27.24 11.34
N PHE A 49 -10.26 -26.08 10.89
CA PHE A 49 -10.90 -25.09 11.76
C PHE A 49 -12.41 -24.97 11.55
N HIS A 50 -13.01 -25.89 10.77
CA HIS A 50 -14.46 -25.94 10.52
C HIS A 50 -15.04 -24.59 10.07
N VAL A 51 -14.33 -23.88 9.19
CA VAL A 51 -14.74 -22.55 8.69
C VAL A 51 -16.05 -22.67 7.92
N ALA A 52 -16.98 -21.74 8.14
CA ALA A 52 -18.31 -21.80 7.55
C ALA A 52 -18.30 -21.86 6.01
N PRO A 53 -19.12 -22.72 5.38
CA PRO A 53 -19.23 -22.81 3.92
C PRO A 53 -19.65 -21.47 3.32
N GLY A 54 -18.81 -20.88 2.47
CA GLY A 54 -19.07 -19.58 1.81
C GLY A 54 -18.14 -18.44 2.24
N ARG A 55 -17.36 -18.60 3.32
CA ARG A 55 -16.25 -17.71 3.71
C ARG A 55 -14.89 -18.29 3.29
N ARG A 56 -14.79 -18.69 2.01
CA ARG A 56 -13.88 -19.75 1.58
C ARG A 56 -12.39 -19.41 1.81
N ASP A 57 -11.90 -18.25 1.44
CA ASP A 57 -10.46 -17.99 1.58
C ASP A 57 -10.17 -17.11 2.80
N LEU A 58 -9.31 -17.59 3.70
CA LEU A 58 -8.76 -16.83 4.83
C LEU A 58 -7.46 -16.10 4.45
N VAL A 59 -6.86 -16.48 3.33
CA VAL A 59 -5.67 -15.86 2.75
C VAL A 59 -5.92 -15.59 1.27
N LYS A 60 -5.59 -14.38 0.82
CA LYS A 60 -5.62 -14.00 -0.60
C LYS A 60 -4.21 -13.65 -1.06
N PHE A 61 -3.85 -14.05 -2.28
CA PHE A 61 -2.54 -13.78 -2.89
C PHE A 61 -2.71 -13.29 -4.33
N TYR A 62 -1.95 -12.26 -4.69
CA TYR A 62 -1.92 -11.72 -6.05
C TYR A 62 -0.61 -10.96 -6.35
N MET A 63 -0.26 -10.87 -7.62
CA MET A 63 0.88 -10.06 -8.10
C MET A 63 0.50 -8.58 -8.13
N LYS A 64 1.46 -7.68 -7.99
CA LYS A 64 1.24 -6.23 -8.14
C LYS A 64 2.43 -5.56 -8.84
N GLY A 65 2.43 -4.24 -8.85
CA GLY A 65 3.57 -3.47 -9.30
C GLY A 65 3.77 -3.50 -10.82
N GLY A 66 5.03 -3.29 -11.23
CA GLY A 66 5.36 -2.99 -12.63
C GLY A 66 5.13 -4.15 -13.60
N ASN A 67 5.57 -5.36 -13.24
CA ASN A 67 5.44 -6.53 -14.10
C ASN A 67 3.98 -6.95 -14.27
N ALA A 68 3.19 -6.94 -13.19
CA ALA A 68 1.76 -7.19 -13.27
C ALA A 68 1.09 -6.22 -14.24
N PHE A 69 1.35 -4.91 -14.10
CA PHE A 69 0.80 -3.89 -14.98
C PHE A 69 1.10 -4.12 -16.46
N GLU A 70 2.35 -4.43 -16.81
CA GLU A 70 2.73 -4.68 -18.20
C GLU A 70 2.02 -5.91 -18.79
N CYS A 71 1.83 -6.98 -17.99
CA CYS A 71 1.08 -8.16 -18.42
C CYS A 71 -0.42 -7.89 -18.59
N ILE A 72 -1.04 -7.16 -17.67
CA ILE A 72 -2.49 -6.87 -17.71
C ILE A 72 -2.83 -5.89 -18.84
N ARG A 73 -1.97 -4.88 -19.06
CA ARG A 73 -2.18 -3.87 -20.10
C ARG A 73 -2.20 -4.48 -21.50
N ASP A 74 -1.31 -5.45 -21.74
CA ASP A 74 -1.24 -6.16 -23.01
C ASP A 74 -1.04 -7.67 -22.77
N PRO A 75 -2.13 -8.42 -22.50
CA PRO A 75 -2.07 -9.84 -22.18
C PRO A 75 -1.51 -10.73 -23.28
N ARG A 76 -1.49 -10.22 -24.52
CA ARG A 76 -0.93 -10.93 -25.69
C ARG A 76 0.43 -10.36 -26.11
N GLY A 77 0.90 -9.33 -25.41
CA GLY A 77 2.15 -8.65 -25.68
C GLY A 77 3.37 -9.43 -25.23
N GLU A 78 4.55 -8.89 -25.56
CA GLU A 78 5.83 -9.54 -25.24
C GLU A 78 6.04 -9.71 -23.74
N ALA A 79 5.58 -8.76 -22.92
CA ALA A 79 5.69 -8.84 -21.47
C ALA A 79 5.02 -10.11 -20.92
N ALA A 80 3.76 -10.35 -21.28
CA ALA A 80 3.02 -11.52 -20.82
C ALA A 80 3.46 -12.83 -21.49
N MET A 81 3.64 -12.83 -22.81
CA MET A 81 3.76 -14.06 -23.60
C MET A 81 5.19 -14.50 -23.90
N ARG A 82 6.20 -13.66 -23.64
CA ARG A 82 7.60 -13.92 -24.04
C ARG A 82 8.63 -13.64 -22.96
N ASN A 83 8.40 -12.61 -22.15
CA ASN A 83 9.40 -12.08 -21.22
C ASN A 83 9.10 -12.40 -19.75
N GLY A 84 7.97 -13.04 -19.45
CA GLY A 84 7.60 -13.33 -18.07
C GLY A 84 7.46 -12.07 -17.21
N GLY A 85 6.95 -10.96 -17.77
CA GLY A 85 6.84 -9.64 -17.15
C GLY A 85 7.62 -8.54 -17.88
N GLY A 86 7.64 -7.36 -17.26
CA GLY A 86 8.48 -6.24 -17.68
C GLY A 86 9.90 -6.33 -17.12
N THR A 87 10.54 -5.16 -16.99
CA THR A 87 11.96 -5.00 -16.61
C THR A 87 12.19 -4.76 -15.12
N SER A 88 11.16 -4.89 -14.27
CA SER A 88 11.29 -4.78 -12.81
C SER A 88 11.32 -6.15 -12.15
N ASP A 89 11.50 -6.16 -10.85
CA ASP A 89 11.16 -7.27 -9.96
C ASP A 89 9.65 -7.53 -9.93
N TRP A 90 9.28 -8.70 -9.42
CA TRP A 90 7.90 -9.08 -9.19
C TRP A 90 7.45 -8.72 -7.78
N ASP A 91 6.65 -7.67 -7.67
CA ASP A 91 5.94 -7.33 -6.44
C ASP A 91 4.71 -8.23 -6.27
N THR A 92 4.41 -8.62 -5.03
CA THR A 92 3.24 -9.43 -4.69
C THR A 92 2.61 -8.98 -3.36
N GLN A 93 1.36 -9.37 -3.15
CA GLN A 93 0.59 -9.08 -1.96
C GLN A 93 -0.06 -10.36 -1.42
N VAL A 94 0.15 -10.64 -0.15
CA VAL A 94 -0.63 -11.64 0.60
C VAL A 94 -1.46 -10.90 1.66
N VAL A 95 -2.74 -11.21 1.78
CA VAL A 95 -3.64 -10.61 2.77
C VAL A 95 -4.36 -11.71 3.52
N ILE A 96 -4.32 -11.64 4.85
CA ILE A 96 -5.07 -12.54 5.74
C ILE A 96 -6.39 -11.85 6.09
N ASP A 97 -7.46 -12.63 6.25
CA ASP A 97 -8.76 -12.14 6.68
C ASP A 97 -8.62 -11.36 8.00
N PRO A 98 -8.76 -10.03 7.98
CA PRO A 98 -8.60 -9.21 9.17
C PRO A 98 -9.77 -9.38 10.16
N TRP A 99 -10.84 -10.06 9.74
CA TRP A 99 -12.03 -10.39 10.53
C TRP A 99 -11.98 -11.77 11.16
N ALA A 100 -10.99 -12.60 10.82
CA ALA A 100 -10.80 -13.88 11.49
C ALA A 100 -10.46 -13.67 12.97
N PRO A 101 -10.75 -14.61 13.88
CA PRO A 101 -10.35 -14.49 15.27
C PRO A 101 -8.84 -14.29 15.42
N VAL A 102 -8.42 -13.43 16.36
CA VAL A 102 -7.01 -13.08 16.57
C VAL A 102 -6.06 -14.29 16.72
N PRO A 103 -6.41 -15.36 17.47
CA PRO A 103 -5.57 -16.55 17.54
C PRO A 103 -5.39 -17.24 16.18
N LEU A 104 -6.44 -17.31 15.37
CA LEU A 104 -6.39 -17.88 14.03
C LEU A 104 -5.54 -17.03 13.09
N GLN A 105 -5.68 -15.69 13.15
CA GLN A 105 -4.81 -14.80 12.39
C GLN A 105 -3.33 -15.02 12.75
N ARG A 106 -2.98 -15.08 14.05
CA ARG A 106 -1.60 -15.35 14.52
C ARG A 106 -1.05 -16.67 13.97
N PHE A 107 -1.86 -17.73 14.00
CA PHE A 107 -1.50 -19.03 13.46
C PHE A 107 -1.20 -18.95 11.95
N ILE A 108 -2.07 -18.28 11.18
CA ILE A 108 -1.91 -18.12 9.72
C ILE A 108 -0.66 -17.29 9.38
N TYR A 109 -0.40 -16.19 10.11
CA TYR A 109 0.83 -15.40 9.91
C TYR A 109 2.09 -16.27 10.06
N GLY A 110 2.12 -17.15 11.08
CA GLY A 110 3.25 -18.08 11.28
C GLY A 110 3.42 -19.08 10.13
N LEU A 111 2.31 -19.68 9.67
CA LEU A 111 2.35 -20.61 8.53
C LEU A 111 2.77 -19.93 7.23
N LEU A 112 2.37 -18.68 7.00
CA LEU A 112 2.74 -17.93 5.80
C LEU A 112 4.22 -17.51 5.82
N GLU A 113 4.77 -17.13 6.97
CA GLU A 113 6.19 -16.84 7.12
C GLU A 113 7.05 -18.06 6.74
N GLU A 114 6.68 -19.25 7.24
CA GLU A 114 7.34 -20.51 6.89
C GLU A 114 7.18 -20.85 5.41
N LEU A 115 5.96 -20.79 4.88
CA LEU A 115 5.64 -21.09 3.48
C LEU A 115 6.44 -20.19 2.52
N VAL A 116 6.42 -18.87 2.73
CA VAL A 116 7.09 -17.90 1.85
C VAL A 116 8.61 -18.08 1.94
N THR A 117 9.16 -18.27 3.14
CA THR A 117 10.60 -18.43 3.33
C THR A 117 11.11 -19.72 2.70
N ASP A 118 10.41 -20.84 2.90
CA ASP A 118 10.75 -22.13 2.28
C ASP A 118 10.68 -22.07 0.75
N THR A 119 9.63 -21.47 0.18
CA THR A 119 9.57 -21.27 -1.28
C THR A 119 10.68 -20.37 -1.79
N MET A 120 11.05 -19.30 -1.07
CA MET A 120 12.17 -18.43 -1.44
C MET A 120 13.54 -19.15 -1.37
N ILE A 121 13.74 -20.01 -0.38
CA ILE A 121 14.97 -20.82 -0.27
C ILE A 121 15.06 -21.78 -1.46
N ARG A 122 13.99 -22.51 -1.78
CA ARG A 122 13.94 -23.42 -2.94
C ARG A 122 14.17 -22.68 -4.25
N ALA A 123 13.49 -21.55 -4.45
CA ALA A 123 13.72 -20.69 -5.60
C ALA A 123 15.18 -20.22 -5.68
N GLY A 124 15.81 -19.91 -4.54
CA GLY A 124 17.22 -19.56 -4.48
C GLY A 124 18.15 -20.69 -4.91
N VAL A 125 17.85 -21.93 -4.53
CA VAL A 125 18.59 -23.13 -4.98
C VAL A 125 18.43 -23.32 -6.50
N ASP A 126 17.21 -23.21 -7.01
CA ASP A 126 16.94 -23.40 -8.44
C ASP A 126 17.55 -22.28 -9.30
N ILE A 127 17.55 -21.04 -8.81
CA ILE A 127 18.25 -19.92 -9.45
C ILE A 127 19.77 -20.17 -9.46
N ALA A 128 20.35 -20.64 -8.35
CA ALA A 128 21.80 -20.90 -8.28
C ALA A 128 22.26 -21.91 -9.34
N ARG A 129 21.43 -22.91 -9.66
CA ARG A 129 21.69 -23.92 -10.70
C ARG A 129 21.76 -23.34 -12.12
N VAL A 130 21.07 -22.23 -12.38
CA VAL A 130 20.98 -21.61 -13.72
C VAL A 130 21.72 -20.28 -13.86
N ALA A 131 22.13 -19.66 -12.75
CA ALA A 131 22.72 -18.32 -12.74
C ALA A 131 24.07 -18.23 -13.47
N ASP A 132 24.83 -19.32 -13.55
CA ASP A 132 26.13 -19.37 -14.25
C ASP A 132 27.09 -18.23 -13.81
N THR A 133 27.74 -17.53 -14.74
CA THR A 133 28.68 -16.42 -14.46
C THR A 133 28.01 -15.05 -14.27
N PHE A 134 26.72 -15.03 -13.90
CA PHE A 134 25.89 -13.81 -13.78
C PHE A 134 26.59 -12.68 -13.00
N ALA A 135 27.25 -13.00 -11.88
CA ALA A 135 27.81 -12.00 -10.98
C ALA A 135 28.97 -11.25 -11.66
N ASP A 136 29.88 -11.99 -12.30
CA ASP A 136 31.03 -11.45 -13.03
C ASP A 136 30.59 -10.61 -14.23
N GLU A 137 29.58 -11.06 -14.96
CA GLU A 137 29.01 -10.32 -16.09
C GLU A 137 28.33 -9.03 -15.67
N THR A 138 27.64 -9.04 -14.53
CA THR A 138 27.04 -7.83 -13.96
C THR A 138 28.11 -6.80 -13.62
N VAL A 139 29.24 -7.23 -13.03
CA VAL A 139 30.39 -6.36 -12.77
C VAL A 139 31.00 -5.84 -14.07
N LYS A 140 31.10 -6.67 -15.11
CA LYS A 140 31.59 -6.28 -16.44
C LYS A 140 30.69 -5.22 -17.08
N HIS A 141 29.38 -5.41 -17.06
CA HIS A 141 28.40 -4.44 -17.56
C HIS A 141 28.45 -3.12 -16.78
N TRP A 142 28.64 -3.17 -15.47
CA TRP A 142 28.77 -1.97 -14.66
C TRP A 142 30.03 -1.17 -15.04
N LYS A 143 31.16 -1.86 -15.27
CA LYS A 143 32.40 -1.21 -15.73
C LYS A 143 32.20 -0.51 -17.08
N ALA A 144 31.61 -1.21 -18.06
CA ALA A 144 31.31 -0.62 -19.37
C ALA A 144 30.38 0.59 -19.25
N GLN A 145 29.25 0.44 -18.54
CA GLN A 145 28.30 1.53 -18.31
C GLN A 145 28.96 2.74 -17.65
N ARG A 146 29.84 2.51 -16.66
CA ARG A 146 30.56 3.56 -15.94
C ARG A 146 31.52 4.32 -16.86
N ASP A 147 32.21 3.60 -17.73
CA ASP A 147 33.21 4.18 -18.64
C ASP A 147 32.52 5.03 -19.75
N ASP A 148 31.25 4.73 -20.07
CA ASP A 148 30.41 5.52 -20.99
C ASP A 148 29.74 6.75 -20.35
N LEU A 149 29.73 6.88 -19.00
CA LEU A 149 29.11 8.04 -18.34
C LEU A 149 29.98 9.29 -18.52
N GLU A 150 29.41 10.34 -19.14
CA GLU A 150 30.08 11.61 -19.33
C GLU A 150 30.44 12.31 -17.99
N ARG A 151 31.35 13.28 -18.05
CA ARG A 151 31.99 13.97 -16.91
C ARG A 151 31.08 14.45 -15.77
N LYS A 152 29.78 14.67 -15.99
CA LYS A 152 28.83 15.11 -14.96
C LYS A 152 28.16 13.95 -14.19
N ASP A 153 28.08 12.77 -14.80
CA ASP A 153 27.41 11.58 -14.25
C ASP A 153 28.38 10.43 -13.92
N TYR A 154 29.69 10.68 -14.05
CA TYR A 154 30.75 9.73 -13.72
C TYR A 154 30.56 9.17 -12.30
N SER A 155 30.48 7.84 -12.20
CA SER A 155 30.47 7.14 -10.92
C SER A 155 31.87 6.60 -10.61
N ALA A 156 32.46 7.06 -9.51
CA ALA A 156 33.74 6.54 -9.03
C ALA A 156 33.64 5.13 -8.40
N TYR A 157 32.43 4.59 -8.23
CA TYR A 157 32.21 3.35 -7.48
C TYR A 157 32.41 2.09 -8.34
N THR A 158 33.13 1.12 -7.80
CA THR A 158 33.10 -0.27 -8.26
C THR A 158 31.96 -1.01 -7.56
N LEU A 159 31.48 -2.08 -8.21
CA LEU A 159 30.46 -2.94 -7.67
C LEU A 159 31.13 -4.20 -7.10
N GLU A 160 30.73 -4.59 -5.89
CA GLU A 160 31.17 -5.82 -5.23
C GLU A 160 29.95 -6.66 -4.86
N TYR A 161 30.03 -7.96 -5.13
CA TYR A 161 29.02 -8.96 -4.80
C TYR A 161 29.21 -9.46 -3.37
N ASP A 162 28.13 -9.62 -2.59
CA ASP A 162 28.19 -10.21 -1.25
C ASP A 162 28.30 -11.74 -1.37
N ASP A 163 29.49 -12.30 -1.18
CA ASP A 163 29.76 -13.73 -1.28
C ASP A 163 30.16 -14.32 0.10
N PRO A 164 29.39 -15.25 0.68
CA PRO A 164 28.08 -15.73 0.21
C PRO A 164 26.96 -14.73 0.55
N GLN A 165 25.85 -14.84 -0.17
CA GLN A 165 24.63 -14.11 0.17
C GLN A 165 24.08 -14.54 1.54
N SER A 166 23.21 -13.71 2.12
CA SER A 166 22.71 -13.93 3.48
C SER A 166 21.19 -13.83 3.58
N LEU A 167 20.63 -14.61 4.50
CA LEU A 167 19.33 -14.35 5.12
C LEU A 167 19.54 -13.23 6.14
N ARG A 168 18.75 -12.17 6.02
CA ARG A 168 18.82 -10.98 6.87
C ARG A 168 17.43 -10.67 7.41
N GLN A 169 17.30 -10.46 8.71
CA GLN A 169 16.06 -10.00 9.29
C GLN A 169 16.23 -8.59 9.85
N VAL A 170 15.30 -7.71 9.48
CA VAL A 170 15.25 -6.32 9.93
C VAL A 170 14.01 -6.21 10.81
N TYR A 171 14.24 -6.17 12.12
CA TYR A 171 13.16 -6.07 13.09
C TYR A 171 12.63 -4.64 13.19
N ASP A 172 11.35 -4.55 13.54
CA ASP A 172 10.75 -3.32 14.02
C ASP A 172 11.45 -2.84 15.29
N GLN A 173 11.80 -1.54 15.36
CA GLN A 173 12.40 -0.96 16.56
C GLN A 173 11.49 -1.09 17.80
N GLN A 174 10.18 -1.30 17.60
CA GLN A 174 9.22 -1.50 18.70
C GLN A 174 9.19 -2.93 19.27
N ARG A 175 9.84 -3.92 18.63
CA ARG A 175 10.07 -5.25 19.26
C ARG A 175 11.32 -5.15 20.15
N LEU A 176 11.10 -4.99 21.46
CA LEU A 176 12.17 -4.98 22.47
C LEU A 176 13.08 -6.23 22.38
N GLY A 177 14.39 -5.98 22.39
CA GLY A 177 15.39 -6.91 22.95
C GLY A 177 16.17 -7.75 21.94
N LEU A 178 17.48 -7.42 21.81
CA LEU A 178 18.55 -8.11 21.06
C LEU A 178 18.61 -7.82 19.56
N TRP A 179 19.45 -6.83 19.20
CA TRP A 179 20.10 -6.79 17.89
C TRP A 179 21.15 -7.90 17.83
N THR A 180 20.76 -9.09 17.36
CA THR A 180 21.74 -10.05 16.85
C THR A 180 22.04 -9.72 15.40
N ASN A 181 23.32 -9.69 15.01
CA ASN A 181 23.70 -9.76 13.60
C ASN A 181 23.29 -11.14 13.09
N ASP A 182 22.03 -11.30 12.70
CA ASP A 182 21.42 -12.56 12.30
C ASP A 182 21.62 -12.86 10.81
N ARG A 183 22.68 -12.29 10.23
CA ARG A 183 23.19 -12.71 8.92
C ARG A 183 23.55 -14.18 8.98
N ARG A 184 22.62 -15.02 8.54
CA ARG A 184 22.87 -16.44 8.29
C ARG A 184 23.27 -16.55 6.84
N ARG A 185 24.47 -17.08 6.59
CA ARG A 185 24.92 -17.37 5.23
C ARG A 185 23.95 -18.37 4.64
N LEU A 186 23.42 -18.06 3.46
CA LEU A 186 22.66 -19.03 2.68
C LEU A 186 23.69 -19.86 1.93
N SER A 187 23.65 -21.16 2.15
CA SER A 187 24.46 -22.13 1.43
C SER A 187 23.74 -23.46 1.49
N GLU A 188 23.44 -24.04 0.34
CA GLU A 188 22.99 -25.42 0.23
C GLU A 188 24.22 -26.28 -0.07
N PRO A 189 24.73 -27.09 0.88
CA PRO A 189 25.94 -27.88 0.67
C PRO A 189 25.82 -28.88 -0.49
N ASP A 190 24.61 -29.25 -0.87
CA ASP A 190 24.34 -30.29 -1.88
C ASP A 190 24.24 -29.75 -3.33
N ILE A 191 24.65 -28.50 -3.59
CA ILE A 191 24.74 -27.93 -4.95
C ILE A 191 26.17 -27.52 -5.32
N ASP A 192 26.51 -27.64 -6.60
CA ASP A 192 27.87 -27.40 -7.11
C ASP A 192 28.36 -25.94 -6.97
N HIS A 193 27.43 -24.98 -6.73
CA HIS A 193 27.72 -23.54 -6.66
C HIS A 193 26.80 -22.78 -5.65
N PRO A 194 26.93 -23.03 -4.33
CA PRO A 194 26.08 -22.40 -3.32
C PRO A 194 26.26 -20.88 -3.22
N GLU A 195 27.41 -20.35 -3.63
CA GLU A 195 27.71 -18.91 -3.67
C GLU A 195 26.78 -18.11 -4.59
N ARG A 196 26.11 -18.78 -5.55
CA ARG A 196 25.21 -18.16 -6.53
C ARG A 196 23.78 -18.00 -6.03
N MET A 197 23.46 -18.54 -4.85
CA MET A 197 22.13 -18.41 -4.27
C MET A 197 21.82 -16.94 -3.97
N PRO A 198 20.65 -16.41 -4.36
CA PRO A 198 20.22 -15.08 -3.93
C PRO A 198 20.02 -15.00 -2.42
N GLY A 199 20.20 -13.79 -1.88
CA GLY A 199 19.90 -13.46 -0.49
C GLY A 199 18.39 -13.36 -0.22
N ILE A 200 18.03 -13.50 1.05
CA ILE A 200 16.65 -13.31 1.52
C ILE A 200 16.65 -12.19 2.55
N LEU A 201 15.77 -11.21 2.38
CA LEU A 201 15.57 -10.12 3.33
C LEU A 201 14.16 -10.18 3.91
N LEU A 202 14.07 -10.41 5.21
CA LEU A 202 12.85 -10.36 6.01
C LEU A 202 12.78 -8.99 6.70
N ASN A 203 11.94 -8.08 6.22
CA ASN A 203 11.86 -6.73 6.72
C ASN A 203 10.53 -6.47 7.43
N ASP A 204 10.58 -6.59 8.76
CA ASP A 204 9.51 -6.25 9.71
C ASP A 204 9.64 -4.79 10.20
N ALA A 205 10.37 -3.92 9.51
CA ALA A 205 10.42 -2.48 9.85
C ALA A 205 9.61 -1.60 8.86
N ILE A 206 9.21 -2.13 7.70
CA ILE A 206 8.43 -1.38 6.70
C ILE A 206 6.96 -1.33 7.11
N ARG A 207 6.60 -0.47 8.06
CA ARG A 207 5.17 -0.24 8.38
C ARG A 207 4.44 0.42 7.22
N PRO A 208 3.18 0.04 6.96
CA PRO A 208 2.30 -0.87 7.72
C PRO A 208 2.42 -2.37 7.35
N PHE A 209 3.43 -2.74 6.58
CA PHE A 209 3.63 -4.09 6.04
C PHE A 209 4.73 -4.87 6.79
N VAL A 210 4.88 -6.13 6.38
CA VAL A 210 6.08 -6.94 6.46
C VAL A 210 6.47 -7.28 5.03
N LEU A 211 7.76 -7.21 4.71
CA LEU A 211 8.29 -7.51 3.38
C LEU A 211 9.21 -8.72 3.45
N TYR A 212 8.95 -9.73 2.63
CA TYR A 212 9.87 -10.82 2.32
C TYR A 212 10.44 -10.55 0.93
N ARG A 213 11.76 -10.56 0.79
CA ARG A 213 12.40 -10.24 -0.47
C ARG A 213 13.45 -11.27 -0.84
N LEU A 214 13.39 -11.73 -2.10
CA LEU A 214 14.42 -12.52 -2.74
C LEU A 214 15.22 -11.62 -3.68
N GLY A 215 16.55 -11.64 -3.57
CA GLY A 215 17.41 -10.85 -4.45
C GLY A 215 18.87 -10.88 -4.04
N TYR A 216 19.71 -10.26 -4.85
CA TYR A 216 21.15 -10.21 -4.59
C TYR A 216 21.53 -8.91 -3.90
N THR A 217 22.40 -9.01 -2.91
CA THR A 217 23.02 -7.88 -2.23
C THR A 217 24.38 -7.57 -2.83
N TRP A 218 24.60 -6.29 -3.08
CA TRP A 218 25.83 -5.73 -3.61
C TRP A 218 26.31 -4.56 -2.76
N HIS A 219 27.57 -4.20 -2.90
CA HIS A 219 28.18 -3.04 -2.26
C HIS A 219 28.85 -2.14 -3.30
N ALA A 220 28.70 -0.83 -3.12
CA ALA A 220 29.46 0.15 -3.87
C ALA A 220 30.75 0.44 -3.10
N LYS A 221 31.91 0.14 -3.71
CA LYS A 221 33.21 0.46 -3.13
C LYS A 221 33.86 1.58 -3.91
N LEU A 222 34.45 2.54 -3.21
CA LEU A 222 35.41 3.42 -3.85
C LEU A 222 36.68 2.60 -4.13
N PRO A 223 37.27 2.70 -5.33
CA PRO A 223 38.58 2.12 -5.57
C PRO A 223 39.56 2.70 -4.53
N PRO A 224 40.48 1.88 -3.98
CA PRO A 224 41.47 2.39 -3.05
C PRO A 224 42.25 3.54 -3.72
N PRO A 225 42.64 4.59 -2.96
CA PRO A 225 43.50 5.63 -3.52
C PRO A 225 44.74 4.95 -4.10
N LEU A 226 44.99 5.18 -5.40
CA LEU A 226 46.16 4.62 -6.07
C LEU A 226 47.41 4.96 -5.24
N PRO A 227 48.30 3.99 -4.96
CA PRO A 227 49.61 4.30 -4.43
C PRO A 227 50.27 5.33 -5.34
N PHE A 228 50.91 6.35 -4.78
CA PHE A 228 51.52 7.45 -5.54
C PHE A 228 52.46 6.97 -6.68
N ALA A 229 53.01 5.76 -6.53
CA ALA A 229 53.88 5.09 -7.51
C ALA A 229 53.15 4.54 -8.77
N ALA A 230 51.83 4.34 -8.75
CA ALA A 230 51.06 3.88 -9.91
C ALA A 230 50.59 5.04 -10.81
N LEU A 231 50.58 6.27 -10.27
CA LEU A 231 50.24 7.50 -11.00
C LEU A 231 51.35 7.94 -11.98
N SER A 232 52.56 7.40 -11.86
CA SER A 232 53.72 7.74 -12.68
C SER A 232 54.00 6.78 -13.84
N ALA A 233 53.30 5.63 -13.92
CA ALA A 233 53.60 4.56 -14.87
C ALA A 233 52.49 4.26 -15.90
N GLN A 234 51.33 4.91 -15.82
CA GLN A 234 50.30 4.86 -16.85
C GLN A 234 50.35 6.14 -17.70
N PRO A 235 50.06 6.08 -19.03
CA PRO A 235 49.82 7.29 -19.79
C PRO A 235 48.72 8.08 -19.05
N PRO A 236 48.85 9.41 -18.93
CA PRO A 236 47.99 10.20 -18.08
C PRO A 236 46.55 9.87 -18.43
N ILE A 237 45.80 9.33 -17.46
CA ILE A 237 44.35 9.38 -17.52
C ILE A 237 44.06 10.86 -17.83
N LEU A 238 43.47 11.12 -19.00
CA LEU A 238 43.03 12.44 -19.42
C LEU A 238 41.89 12.86 -18.48
N LEU A 239 42.25 13.18 -17.24
CA LEU A 239 41.44 14.00 -16.37
C LEU A 239 41.22 15.29 -17.17
N PRO A 240 39.96 15.71 -17.39
CA PRO A 240 39.65 16.99 -18.03
C PRO A 240 40.62 18.08 -17.58
N ALA A 241 41.29 18.75 -18.52
CA ALA A 241 42.19 19.87 -18.26
C ALA A 241 41.51 21.08 -17.56
N LYS A 242 40.21 20.99 -17.27
CA LYS A 242 39.46 21.88 -16.39
C LYS A 242 38.49 21.05 -15.56
N LEU A 243 38.93 20.60 -14.39
CA LEU A 243 38.01 20.25 -13.30
C LEU A 243 37.35 21.55 -12.82
N PRO A 244 36.01 21.70 -12.87
CA PRO A 244 35.35 22.81 -12.22
C PRO A 244 35.60 22.69 -10.70
N LYS A 245 36.26 23.69 -10.11
CA LYS A 245 36.26 23.87 -8.65
C LYS A 245 34.95 24.58 -8.29
N PRO A 246 34.25 24.19 -7.21
CA PRO A 246 34.54 23.06 -6.34
C PRO A 246 34.01 21.74 -6.94
N PHE A 247 34.66 20.62 -6.59
CA PHE A 247 34.05 19.30 -6.75
C PHE A 247 32.63 19.37 -6.17
N PRO A 248 31.57 19.00 -6.92
CA PRO A 248 30.30 18.73 -6.27
C PRO A 248 30.61 17.70 -5.19
N GLN A 249 30.33 18.05 -3.93
CA GLN A 249 30.60 17.24 -2.75
C GLN A 249 30.48 15.77 -3.14
N MET A 250 31.57 14.99 -3.09
CA MET A 250 31.48 13.54 -3.23
C MET A 250 30.41 13.13 -2.24
N LYS A 251 29.21 12.77 -2.74
CA LYS A 251 28.15 12.26 -1.88
C LYS A 251 28.81 11.16 -1.08
N ALA A 252 28.73 11.27 0.24
CA ALA A 252 29.42 10.42 1.20
C ALA A 252 29.43 8.96 0.74
N ASP A 253 30.54 8.27 1.04
CA ASP A 253 30.70 6.81 0.93
C ASP A 253 29.36 6.08 1.01
N ILE A 254 28.97 5.37 -0.06
CA ILE A 254 27.71 4.61 -0.11
C ILE A 254 27.85 3.38 0.79
N ARG A 255 27.61 3.58 2.09
CA ARG A 255 27.69 2.52 3.10
C ARG A 255 26.49 1.58 3.11
N LYS A 256 25.40 1.96 2.42
CA LYS A 256 24.17 1.16 2.38
C LYS A 256 24.32 0.03 1.34
N PRO A 257 23.85 -1.19 1.64
CA PRO A 257 23.79 -2.26 0.65
C PRO A 257 22.92 -1.84 -0.55
N LEU A 258 23.34 -2.24 -1.74
CA LEU A 258 22.60 -2.09 -2.99
C LEU A 258 21.86 -3.40 -3.24
N LEU A 259 20.56 -3.31 -3.46
CA LEU A 259 19.71 -4.48 -3.67
C LEU A 259 19.43 -4.64 -5.16
N MET A 260 19.48 -5.88 -5.61
CA MET A 260 19.08 -6.34 -6.93
C MET A 260 17.90 -7.29 -6.75
N GLU A 261 16.69 -6.78 -6.95
CA GLU A 261 15.45 -7.41 -6.53
C GLU A 261 14.94 -8.41 -7.59
N LEU A 262 14.36 -9.53 -7.12
CA LEU A 262 13.71 -10.53 -7.96
C LEU A 262 12.23 -10.70 -7.60
N ILE A 263 11.95 -10.94 -6.32
CA ILE A 263 10.59 -11.13 -5.78
C ILE A 263 10.45 -10.33 -4.49
N ASP A 264 9.35 -9.60 -4.39
CA ASP A 264 8.89 -8.95 -3.17
C ASP A 264 7.52 -9.51 -2.78
N VAL A 265 7.42 -10.05 -1.56
CA VAL A 265 6.15 -10.49 -0.96
C VAL A 265 5.80 -9.58 0.19
N THR A 266 4.73 -8.80 0.03
CA THR A 266 4.24 -7.88 1.04
C THR A 266 3.02 -8.45 1.77
N LEU A 267 3.07 -8.48 3.10
CA LEU A 267 1.94 -8.78 3.98
C LEU A 267 1.57 -7.53 4.78
N PRO A 268 0.32 -7.04 4.75
CA PRO A 268 -0.14 -6.04 5.71
C PRO A 268 -0.09 -6.66 7.10
N ARG A 269 0.22 -5.88 8.13
CA ARG A 269 0.15 -6.39 9.51
C ARG A 269 -1.30 -6.53 9.94
N ARG A 270 -1.53 -7.48 10.86
CA ARG A 270 -2.85 -7.86 11.39
C ARG A 270 -3.73 -6.66 11.77
N ASP A 271 -3.09 -5.70 12.43
CA ASP A 271 -3.74 -4.55 13.05
C ASP A 271 -3.35 -3.28 12.31
N THR A 272 -3.54 -3.25 10.98
CA THR A 272 -3.40 -2.04 10.16
C THR A 272 -4.63 -1.83 9.30
N ILE A 273 -4.83 -0.58 8.89
CA ILE A 273 -5.96 -0.20 8.02
C ILE A 273 -5.78 -0.80 6.63
N GLU A 274 -4.54 -0.99 6.18
CA GLU A 274 -4.22 -1.57 4.88
C GLU A 274 -4.69 -3.03 4.78
N ALA A 275 -4.58 -3.82 5.85
CA ALA A 275 -5.09 -5.19 5.88
C ALA A 275 -6.61 -5.21 5.63
N VAL A 276 -7.33 -4.30 6.28
CA VAL A 276 -8.78 -4.19 6.19
C VAL A 276 -9.22 -3.64 4.84
N ALA A 277 -8.62 -2.55 4.40
CA ALA A 277 -8.96 -1.88 3.16
C ALA A 277 -8.77 -2.81 1.95
N VAL A 278 -7.60 -3.48 1.84
CA VAL A 278 -7.35 -4.39 0.73
C VAL A 278 -8.30 -5.60 0.78
N TRP A 279 -8.57 -6.13 1.98
CA TRP A 279 -9.53 -7.23 2.13
C TRP A 279 -10.93 -6.85 1.66
N GLU A 280 -11.42 -5.68 2.07
CA GLU A 280 -12.72 -5.16 1.69
C GLU A 280 -12.81 -4.83 0.20
N GLU A 281 -11.78 -4.22 -0.38
CA GLU A 281 -11.72 -3.96 -1.82
C GLU A 281 -11.83 -5.26 -2.64
N LEU A 282 -11.17 -6.35 -2.20
CA LEU A 282 -11.27 -7.67 -2.82
C LEU A 282 -12.64 -8.33 -2.55
N ALA A 283 -13.19 -8.20 -1.34
CA ALA A 283 -14.49 -8.79 -0.98
C ALA A 283 -15.65 -8.12 -1.72
N GLN A 284 -15.59 -6.81 -1.91
CA GLN A 284 -16.58 -5.99 -2.62
C GLN A 284 -16.37 -5.99 -4.14
N LYS A 285 -15.33 -6.69 -4.64
CA LYS A 285 -14.95 -6.75 -6.06
C LYS A 285 -14.63 -5.38 -6.66
N HIS A 286 -14.12 -4.46 -5.85
CA HIS A 286 -13.50 -3.23 -6.36
C HIS A 286 -12.17 -3.50 -7.07
N ILE A 287 -11.54 -4.62 -6.71
CA ILE A 287 -10.40 -5.21 -7.41
C ILE A 287 -10.80 -6.63 -7.78
N ALA A 288 -10.79 -6.95 -9.08
CA ALA A 288 -10.86 -8.33 -9.55
C ALA A 288 -9.45 -8.91 -9.64
N ILE A 289 -9.29 -10.17 -9.22
CA ILE A 289 -8.06 -10.95 -9.45
C ILE A 289 -8.38 -12.03 -10.46
N GLU A 290 -7.66 -12.04 -11.57
CA GLU A 290 -7.81 -13.00 -12.66
C GLU A 290 -6.57 -13.88 -12.79
N LYS A 291 -6.78 -15.15 -13.15
CA LYS A 291 -5.68 -16.06 -13.45
C LYS A 291 -5.24 -15.84 -14.89
N MET A 292 -4.01 -15.38 -15.07
CA MET A 292 -3.44 -15.08 -16.38
C MET A 292 -2.20 -15.95 -16.64
N THR A 293 -2.10 -16.45 -17.87
CA THR A 293 -0.90 -17.14 -18.34
C THR A 293 0.23 -16.13 -18.55
N VAL A 294 1.39 -16.41 -17.99
CA VAL A 294 2.62 -15.64 -18.15
C VAL A 294 3.73 -16.60 -18.55
N SER A 295 4.36 -16.33 -19.70
CA SER A 295 5.36 -17.22 -20.31
C SER A 295 6.71 -16.52 -20.53
N VAL A 296 7.78 -17.32 -20.44
CA VAL A 296 9.13 -16.98 -20.87
C VAL A 296 9.51 -17.90 -22.02
N LYS A 297 9.81 -17.33 -23.19
CA LYS A 297 10.19 -18.11 -24.37
C LYS A 297 11.70 -18.32 -24.48
N SER A 298 12.10 -19.39 -25.16
CA SER A 298 13.50 -19.59 -25.57
C SER A 298 13.97 -18.50 -26.56
N PRO A 299 15.25 -18.11 -26.57
CA PRO A 299 15.81 -17.22 -27.60
C PRO A 299 15.61 -17.76 -29.03
N ASP A 300 15.61 -19.08 -29.21
CA ASP A 300 15.49 -19.75 -30.52
C ASP A 300 14.06 -19.80 -31.05
N ALA A 301 13.09 -19.30 -30.28
CA ALA A 301 11.67 -19.37 -30.62
C ALA A 301 11.26 -18.54 -31.85
N ASP A 302 12.14 -17.66 -32.33
CA ASP A 302 11.89 -16.81 -33.50
C ASP A 302 12.47 -17.41 -34.81
N ILE A 303 13.15 -18.56 -34.78
CA ILE A 303 13.95 -19.07 -35.91
C ILE A 303 13.33 -20.31 -36.59
N ALA A 304 12.41 -21.03 -35.96
CA ALA A 304 11.86 -22.28 -36.50
C ALA A 304 10.42 -22.12 -37.04
N GLU A 305 10.27 -22.08 -38.37
CA GLU A 305 8.97 -22.08 -39.07
C GLU A 305 8.20 -23.43 -39.02
N THR A 306 8.64 -24.43 -38.26
CA THR A 306 8.07 -25.79 -38.41
C THR A 306 7.67 -26.54 -37.14
N GLU A 307 8.03 -26.14 -35.92
CA GLU A 307 7.43 -26.70 -34.69
C GLU A 307 7.41 -25.63 -33.58
N PRO A 308 6.34 -25.57 -32.73
CA PRO A 308 6.25 -24.60 -31.65
C PRO A 308 7.38 -24.87 -30.67
N THR A 309 8.33 -23.95 -30.61
CA THR A 309 9.41 -23.96 -29.61
C THR A 309 8.83 -23.85 -28.21
N ASP A 310 9.21 -24.81 -27.34
CA ASP A 310 8.71 -24.93 -25.98
C ASP A 310 8.98 -23.65 -25.15
N ASP A 311 7.95 -23.20 -24.42
CA ASP A 311 8.11 -22.16 -23.39
C ASP A 311 9.15 -22.66 -22.36
N ILE A 312 10.16 -21.85 -22.01
CA ILE A 312 11.09 -22.17 -20.89
C ILE A 312 10.28 -22.30 -19.59
N ALA A 313 9.31 -21.41 -19.43
CA ALA A 313 8.29 -21.51 -18.40
C ALA A 313 6.97 -20.95 -18.93
N SER A 314 5.88 -21.62 -18.62
CA SER A 314 4.52 -21.09 -18.75
C SER A 314 3.80 -21.33 -17.44
N VAL A 315 3.45 -20.25 -16.73
CA VAL A 315 2.82 -20.31 -15.42
C VAL A 315 1.49 -19.56 -15.43
N ILE A 316 0.64 -19.86 -14.46
CA ILE A 316 -0.63 -19.16 -14.26
C ILE A 316 -0.49 -18.31 -12.99
N LEU A 317 -0.53 -17.00 -13.12
CA LEU A 317 -0.40 -16.07 -12.00
C LEU A 317 -1.73 -15.34 -11.69
N PRO A 318 -2.07 -15.14 -10.41
CA PRO A 318 -3.16 -14.24 -10.01
C PRO A 318 -2.76 -12.78 -10.22
N LEU A 319 -3.29 -12.13 -11.26
CA LEU A 319 -3.06 -10.72 -11.57
C LEU A 319 -4.32 -9.88 -11.26
N PRO A 320 -4.19 -8.69 -10.69
CA PRO A 320 -5.31 -7.78 -10.48
C PRO A 320 -5.81 -7.19 -11.81
N ASP A 321 -6.98 -6.60 -11.81
CA ASP A 321 -7.47 -5.85 -12.97
C ASP A 321 -6.71 -4.53 -13.18
N ILE A 322 -6.97 -3.87 -14.31
CA ILE A 322 -6.33 -2.59 -14.64
C ILE A 322 -6.80 -1.44 -13.71
N MET A 323 -7.95 -1.58 -13.03
CA MET A 323 -8.48 -0.58 -12.10
C MET A 323 -7.73 -0.56 -10.78
N TYR A 324 -7.16 -1.69 -10.34
CA TYR A 324 -6.19 -1.72 -9.25
C TYR A 324 -5.01 -0.78 -9.53
N HIS A 325 -4.40 -0.88 -10.71
CA HIS A 325 -3.25 -0.05 -11.06
C HIS A 325 -3.61 1.43 -11.22
N LEU A 326 -4.83 1.75 -11.67
CA LEU A 326 -5.34 3.12 -11.66
C LEU A 326 -5.33 3.68 -10.23
N ARG A 327 -5.90 2.95 -9.27
CA ARG A 327 -5.97 3.36 -7.86
C ARG A 327 -4.57 3.53 -7.27
N GLU A 328 -3.66 2.59 -7.55
CA GLU A 328 -2.26 2.66 -7.10
C GLU A 328 -1.56 3.94 -7.60
N ILE A 329 -1.69 4.25 -8.90
CA ILE A 329 -1.12 5.46 -9.51
C ILE A 329 -1.78 6.72 -8.94
N ALA A 330 -3.11 6.73 -8.80
CA ALA A 330 -3.86 7.84 -8.25
C ALA A 330 -3.45 8.12 -6.80
N THR A 331 -3.33 7.10 -5.94
CA THR A 331 -2.84 7.24 -4.56
C THR A 331 -1.45 7.86 -4.55
N MET A 332 -0.56 7.36 -5.39
CA MET A 332 0.79 7.91 -5.55
C MET A 332 0.78 9.39 -6.00
N LEU A 333 -0.15 9.80 -6.87
CA LEU A 333 -0.29 11.22 -7.25
C LEU A 333 -0.82 12.06 -6.08
N CYS A 334 -1.78 11.55 -5.30
CA CYS A 334 -2.28 12.19 -4.09
C CYS A 334 -1.15 12.41 -3.06
N GLU A 335 -0.28 11.42 -2.84
CA GLU A 335 0.89 11.53 -1.95
C GLU A 335 1.87 12.63 -2.38
N ILE A 336 2.02 12.87 -3.69
CA ILE A 336 2.85 13.98 -4.17
C ILE A 336 2.16 15.32 -3.87
N ALA A 337 0.86 15.40 -4.12
CA ALA A 337 0.07 16.62 -3.92
C ALA A 337 -0.01 17.05 -2.44
N ASP A 338 -0.27 16.11 -1.53
CA ASP A 338 -0.28 16.39 -0.08
C ASP A 338 1.14 16.58 0.48
N GLY A 339 2.18 16.14 -0.25
CA GLY A 339 3.59 16.29 0.10
C GLY A 339 4.16 15.17 0.98
N SER A 340 3.43 14.08 1.15
CA SER A 340 3.86 12.89 1.92
C SER A 340 4.72 11.90 1.11
N SER A 341 4.75 12.02 -0.23
CA SER A 341 5.48 11.12 -1.10
C SER A 341 6.99 11.12 -0.84
N ARG A 342 7.56 9.92 -0.70
CA ARG A 342 9.02 9.70 -0.64
C ARG A 342 9.68 9.61 -2.02
N HIS A 343 8.88 9.52 -3.09
CA HIS A 343 9.36 9.33 -4.47
C HIS A 343 8.71 10.31 -5.46
N PRO A 344 8.79 11.63 -5.21
CA PRO A 344 8.24 12.63 -6.13
C PRO A 344 8.99 12.66 -7.48
N ASP A 345 10.23 12.16 -7.52
CA ASP A 345 11.04 12.01 -8.72
C ASP A 345 10.42 11.06 -9.77
N LYS A 346 9.48 10.20 -9.37
CA LYS A 346 8.78 9.27 -10.28
C LYS A 346 7.52 9.88 -10.92
N LEU A 347 7.27 11.18 -10.77
CA LEU A 347 6.06 11.87 -11.25
C LEU A 347 5.79 11.63 -12.74
N GLU A 348 6.77 11.87 -13.60
CA GLU A 348 6.64 11.65 -15.05
C GLU A 348 6.20 10.22 -15.41
N ARG A 349 6.78 9.21 -14.76
CA ARG A 349 6.42 7.80 -14.96
C ARG A 349 4.97 7.53 -14.51
N ARG A 350 4.52 8.16 -13.42
CA ARG A 350 3.14 8.04 -12.92
C ARG A 350 2.14 8.61 -13.92
N PHE A 351 2.42 9.79 -14.49
CA PHE A 351 1.60 10.38 -15.57
C PHE A 351 1.58 9.52 -16.83
N THR A 352 2.73 8.98 -17.23
CA THR A 352 2.83 8.06 -18.39
C THR A 352 1.93 6.84 -18.21
N ARG A 353 2.02 6.17 -17.05
CA ARG A 353 1.19 5.00 -16.75
C ARG A 353 -0.29 5.36 -16.64
N PHE A 354 -0.62 6.49 -16.02
CA PHE A 354 -2.00 6.97 -15.97
C PHE A 354 -2.59 7.11 -17.38
N LYS A 355 -1.84 7.73 -18.31
CA LYS A 355 -2.26 7.86 -19.71
C LYS A 355 -2.46 6.51 -20.40
N GLN A 356 -1.58 5.53 -20.14
CA GLN A 356 -1.72 4.17 -20.66
C GLN A 356 -2.99 3.45 -20.18
N ILE A 357 -3.52 3.81 -19.02
CA ILE A 357 -4.81 3.31 -18.51
C ILE A 357 -5.98 4.14 -19.06
N TRP A 358 -5.83 5.46 -19.07
CA TRP A 358 -6.88 6.40 -19.47
C TRP A 358 -7.30 6.27 -20.93
N VAL A 359 -6.34 6.08 -21.84
CA VAL A 359 -6.61 6.02 -23.29
C VAL A 359 -7.52 4.84 -23.66
N PRO A 360 -7.23 3.59 -23.25
CA PRO A 360 -8.10 2.45 -23.54
C PRO A 360 -9.24 2.26 -22.53
N GLY A 361 -9.17 2.90 -21.36
CA GLY A 361 -10.11 2.66 -20.25
C GLY A 361 -11.45 3.39 -20.38
N ASP A 362 -12.41 2.96 -19.55
CA ASP A 362 -13.68 3.65 -19.39
C ASP A 362 -13.47 4.97 -18.62
N LYS A 363 -13.51 6.08 -19.36
CA LYS A 363 -13.30 7.44 -18.84
C LYS A 363 -14.30 7.81 -17.75
N GLU A 364 -15.54 7.31 -17.83
CA GLU A 364 -16.57 7.60 -16.84
C GLU A 364 -16.30 6.85 -15.54
N GLN A 365 -15.97 5.56 -15.64
CA GLN A 365 -15.53 4.76 -14.48
C GLN A 365 -14.28 5.38 -13.82
N ILE A 366 -13.28 5.76 -14.61
CA ILE A 366 -12.06 6.39 -14.10
C ILE A 366 -12.40 7.70 -13.38
N ARG A 367 -13.18 8.59 -13.98
CA ARG A 367 -13.59 9.85 -13.32
C ARG A 367 -14.29 9.60 -12.00
N ARG A 368 -15.21 8.63 -11.93
CA ARG A 368 -15.89 8.26 -10.68
C ARG A 368 -14.91 7.82 -9.59
N ILE A 369 -13.91 7.01 -9.94
CA ILE A 369 -12.86 6.59 -9.00
C ILE A 369 -12.06 7.81 -8.52
N LEU A 370 -11.65 8.69 -9.43
CA LEU A 370 -10.89 9.90 -9.08
C LEU A 370 -11.71 10.87 -8.21
N SER A 371 -12.99 11.09 -8.52
CA SER A 371 -13.92 11.90 -7.71
C SER A 371 -14.01 11.37 -6.28
N LYS A 372 -14.21 10.05 -6.12
CA LYS A 372 -14.24 9.39 -4.81
C LYS A 372 -12.93 9.54 -4.05
N MET A 373 -11.78 9.35 -4.72
CA MET A 373 -10.46 9.52 -4.09
C MET A 373 -10.17 10.97 -3.70
N ALA A 374 -10.64 11.93 -4.50
CA ALA A 374 -10.55 13.35 -4.23
C ALA A 374 -11.60 13.84 -3.22
N GLY A 375 -12.59 13.01 -2.85
CA GLY A 375 -13.68 13.36 -1.95
C GLY A 375 -14.56 14.51 -2.46
N VAL A 376 -14.86 14.49 -3.76
CA VAL A 376 -15.70 15.50 -4.45
C VAL A 376 -16.74 14.79 -5.33
N PRO A 377 -17.88 15.44 -5.65
CA PRO A 377 -18.93 14.83 -6.48
C PRO A 377 -18.45 14.60 -7.91
N ASP A 378 -17.74 15.58 -8.48
CA ASP A 378 -17.22 15.52 -9.84
C ASP A 378 -15.82 16.14 -9.94
N ILE A 379 -14.81 15.31 -10.22
CA ILE A 379 -13.45 15.74 -10.55
C ILE A 379 -13.41 16.62 -11.83
N GLY A 380 -14.45 16.52 -12.65
CA GLY A 380 -14.69 17.25 -13.89
C GLY A 380 -15.21 18.68 -13.72
N ALA A 381 -15.78 19.03 -12.56
CA ALA A 381 -16.42 20.32 -12.29
C ALA A 381 -15.46 21.51 -12.52
N THR A 382 -16.03 22.73 -12.60
CA THR A 382 -15.37 24.01 -12.95
C THR A 382 -13.88 24.01 -12.65
N PRO A 383 -13.00 24.28 -13.64
CA PRO A 383 -11.58 24.03 -13.50
C PRO A 383 -11.04 24.73 -12.24
N LEU A 384 -10.51 23.90 -11.33
CA LEU A 384 -9.75 24.39 -10.19
C LEU A 384 -8.62 25.30 -10.73
N ALA A 385 -8.35 26.40 -10.04
CA ALA A 385 -7.10 27.09 -10.28
C ALA A 385 -5.96 26.11 -9.98
N HIS A 386 -4.98 26.03 -10.89
CA HIS A 386 -3.82 25.17 -10.68
C HIS A 386 -3.12 25.54 -9.37
N MET A 387 -2.92 24.54 -8.51
CA MET A 387 -2.31 24.76 -7.22
C MET A 387 -0.81 25.02 -7.41
N GLU A 388 -0.31 26.06 -6.75
CA GLU A 388 1.11 26.46 -6.88
C GLU A 388 2.05 25.31 -6.50
N LYS A 389 1.76 24.63 -5.38
CA LYS A 389 2.53 23.48 -4.90
C LYS A 389 2.58 22.34 -5.93
N VAL A 390 1.45 22.02 -6.58
CA VAL A 390 1.39 20.98 -7.62
C VAL A 390 2.19 21.40 -8.84
N THR A 391 2.07 22.67 -9.24
CA THR A 391 2.83 23.27 -10.34
C THR A 391 4.34 23.16 -10.09
N GLN A 392 4.82 23.50 -8.90
CA GLN A 392 6.24 23.37 -8.52
C GLN A 392 6.73 21.91 -8.60
N TYR A 393 5.92 20.93 -8.21
CA TYR A 393 6.28 19.51 -8.36
C TYR A 393 6.39 19.10 -9.83
N ILE A 394 5.46 19.53 -10.67
CA ILE A 394 5.48 19.25 -12.11
C ILE A 394 6.67 19.94 -12.78
N GLU A 395 6.98 21.18 -12.43
CA GLU A 395 8.15 21.88 -12.95
C GLU A 395 9.45 21.15 -12.62
N LYS A 396 9.55 20.60 -11.41
CA LYS A 396 10.76 19.94 -10.92
C LYS A 396 10.91 18.49 -11.37
N TYR A 397 9.81 17.74 -11.47
CA TYR A 397 9.84 16.29 -11.67
C TYR A 397 8.99 15.80 -12.86
N GLY A 398 8.38 16.70 -13.61
CA GLY A 398 7.53 16.36 -14.77
C GLY A 398 8.31 15.89 -16.00
N GLY A 399 9.63 16.04 -16.02
CA GLY A 399 10.51 15.57 -17.10
C GLY A 399 10.09 16.14 -18.46
N ASP A 400 10.05 15.27 -19.48
CA ASP A 400 9.68 15.62 -20.85
C ASP A 400 8.17 15.92 -20.97
N LEU A 401 7.36 15.40 -20.03
CA LEU A 401 5.92 15.63 -20.00
C LEU A 401 5.53 16.97 -19.35
N LYS A 402 6.48 17.68 -18.72
CA LYS A 402 6.22 18.92 -17.95
C LYS A 402 5.32 19.90 -18.71
N ASP A 403 5.68 20.27 -19.94
CA ASP A 403 4.94 21.29 -20.71
C ASP A 403 3.56 20.79 -21.17
N ALA A 404 3.39 19.48 -21.36
CA ALA A 404 2.12 18.87 -21.71
C ALA A 404 1.16 18.84 -20.50
N ILE A 405 1.69 18.55 -19.31
CA ILE A 405 0.93 18.56 -18.05
C ILE A 405 0.57 19.99 -17.67
N LEU A 406 1.54 20.92 -17.69
CA LEU A 406 1.33 22.30 -17.27
C LEU A 406 0.34 23.06 -18.16
N GLY A 407 0.37 22.76 -19.46
CA GLY A 407 -0.47 23.39 -20.47
C GLY A 407 -1.76 22.65 -20.80
N ASP A 408 -2.15 21.62 -20.03
CA ASP A 408 -3.38 20.84 -20.24
C ASP A 408 -3.58 20.33 -21.67
N LYS A 409 -2.49 19.94 -22.32
CA LYS A 409 -2.50 19.55 -23.74
C LYS A 409 -3.03 18.14 -23.98
N ASP A 410 -3.14 17.34 -22.92
CA ASP A 410 -3.59 15.95 -22.96
C ASP A 410 -4.67 15.71 -21.90
N ALA A 411 -5.81 15.18 -22.31
CA ALA A 411 -6.94 14.96 -21.42
C ALA A 411 -6.61 14.02 -20.25
N ALA A 412 -5.73 13.02 -20.43
CA ALA A 412 -5.31 12.13 -19.35
C ALA A 412 -4.51 12.92 -18.30
N PHE A 413 -3.57 13.75 -18.75
CA PHE A 413 -2.73 14.54 -17.87
C PHE A 413 -3.53 15.60 -17.13
N THR A 414 -4.49 16.25 -17.79
CA THR A 414 -5.40 17.19 -17.13
C THR A 414 -6.20 16.52 -16.03
N GLN A 415 -6.73 15.31 -16.24
CA GLN A 415 -7.51 14.61 -15.20
C GLN A 415 -6.62 14.16 -14.03
N ALA A 416 -5.42 13.63 -14.31
CA ALA A 416 -4.45 13.29 -13.27
C ALA A 416 -4.01 14.52 -12.46
N ARG A 417 -3.77 15.65 -13.12
CA ARG A 417 -3.43 16.92 -12.47
C ARG A 417 -4.58 17.44 -11.62
N ARG A 418 -5.82 17.40 -12.11
CA ARG A 418 -7.01 17.83 -11.34
C ARG A 418 -7.15 17.07 -10.04
N LEU A 419 -6.90 15.75 -10.03
CA LEU A 419 -6.83 14.98 -8.79
C LEU A 419 -5.79 15.60 -7.83
N MET A 420 -4.57 15.86 -8.31
CA MET A 420 -3.53 16.47 -7.47
C MET A 420 -3.93 17.85 -6.96
N ASP A 421 -4.52 18.71 -7.80
CA ASP A 421 -4.93 20.06 -7.42
C ASP A 421 -6.04 20.03 -6.35
N TRP A 422 -7.05 19.16 -6.50
CA TRP A 422 -8.08 18.96 -5.47
C TRP A 422 -7.50 18.53 -4.13
N ILE A 423 -6.59 17.55 -4.15
CA ILE A 423 -5.91 17.07 -2.94
C ILE A 423 -5.09 18.19 -2.29
N ALA A 424 -4.34 18.97 -3.08
CA ALA A 424 -3.53 20.07 -2.58
C ALA A 424 -4.40 21.21 -2.00
N GLN A 425 -5.52 21.56 -2.65
CA GLN A 425 -6.46 22.56 -2.13
C GLN A 425 -7.04 22.11 -0.78
N ARG A 426 -7.62 20.91 -0.72
CA ARG A 426 -8.22 20.40 0.52
C ARG A 426 -7.20 20.23 1.65
N THR A 427 -5.96 19.88 1.31
CA THR A 427 -4.85 19.87 2.28
C THR A 427 -4.59 21.28 2.83
N ALA A 428 -4.63 22.31 1.97
CA ALA A 428 -4.44 23.69 2.38
C ALA A 428 -5.58 24.19 3.28
N GLU A 429 -6.83 23.83 2.98
CA GLU A 429 -8.02 24.14 3.81
C GLU A 429 -7.92 23.56 5.23
N GLN A 430 -7.21 22.44 5.40
CA GLN A 430 -7.00 21.83 6.72
C GLN A 430 -5.86 22.49 7.54
N ASN A 431 -5.04 23.38 6.97
CA ASN A 431 -3.89 23.95 7.68
C ASN A 431 -4.29 24.83 8.89
N ASP A 432 -5.50 25.39 8.88
CA ASP A 432 -6.03 26.26 9.94
C ASP A 432 -6.89 25.49 10.97
N SER A 433 -6.83 24.15 10.95
CA SER A 433 -7.53 23.29 11.91
C SER A 433 -6.95 23.34 13.32
N PHE A 434 -5.68 23.73 13.46
CA PHE A 434 -5.00 23.93 14.74
C PHE A 434 -4.45 25.35 14.86
N THR A 435 -4.47 25.88 16.08
CA THR A 435 -3.81 27.14 16.44
C THR A 435 -2.29 26.97 16.47
N LYS A 436 -1.54 28.07 16.61
CA LYS A 436 -0.08 28.04 16.76
C LYS A 436 0.41 27.29 18.01
N ASN A 437 -0.46 27.11 19.00
CA ASN A 437 -0.18 26.39 20.24
C ASN A 437 -0.68 24.94 20.18
N ASP A 438 -0.91 24.40 18.98
CA ASP A 438 -1.36 23.02 18.72
C ASP A 438 -2.73 22.61 19.33
N HIS A 439 -3.54 23.58 19.75
CA HIS A 439 -4.95 23.35 20.09
C HIS A 439 -5.85 23.42 18.86
N VAL A 440 -6.96 22.68 18.86
CA VAL A 440 -8.00 22.77 17.82
C VAL A 440 -8.52 24.21 17.70
N SER A 441 -8.65 24.72 16.47
CA SER A 441 -9.07 26.10 16.22
C SER A 441 -10.54 26.32 16.56
N ARG A 442 -10.90 27.57 16.90
CA ARG A 442 -12.27 27.92 17.31
C ARG A 442 -13.30 27.58 16.24
N ALA A 443 -13.00 27.84 14.96
CA ALA A 443 -13.88 27.52 13.85
C ALA A 443 -14.17 26.01 13.79
N TRP A 444 -13.17 25.16 14.01
CA TRP A 444 -13.35 23.71 14.03
C TRP A 444 -14.13 23.24 15.26
N LEU A 445 -13.94 23.86 16.43
CA LEU A 445 -14.76 23.56 17.62
C LEU A 445 -16.24 23.84 17.36
N GLU A 446 -16.56 24.96 16.70
CA GLU A 446 -17.94 25.32 16.32
C GLU A 446 -18.55 24.32 15.33
N GLU A 447 -17.76 23.77 14.39
CA GLU A 447 -18.21 22.70 13.48
C GLU A 447 -18.42 21.36 14.21
N PHE A 448 -17.57 21.00 15.19
CA PHE A 448 -17.82 19.82 16.04
C PHE A 448 -19.11 19.95 16.84
N ASP A 449 -19.36 21.11 17.44
CA ASP A 449 -20.59 21.34 18.21
C ASP A 449 -21.83 21.27 17.31
N ARG A 450 -21.77 21.83 16.10
CA ARG A 450 -22.84 21.70 15.09
C ARG A 450 -23.06 20.24 14.69
N GLY A 451 -22.00 19.54 14.31
CA GLY A 451 -22.06 18.14 13.90
C GLY A 451 -22.62 17.23 15.00
N ARG A 452 -22.21 17.43 16.25
CA ARG A 452 -22.76 16.69 17.39
C ARG A 452 -24.25 16.95 17.61
N ASN A 453 -24.70 18.21 17.50
CA ASN A 453 -26.11 18.55 17.61
C ASN A 453 -26.95 17.90 16.51
N GLU A 454 -26.50 18.00 15.25
CA GLU A 454 -27.14 17.32 14.11
C GLU A 454 -27.20 15.80 14.30
N LEU A 455 -26.08 15.19 14.75
CA LEU A 455 -26.03 13.76 14.97
C LEU A 455 -26.98 13.32 16.07
N ARG A 456 -27.10 14.10 17.16
CA ARG A 456 -28.07 13.83 18.23
C ARG A 456 -29.50 13.87 17.69
N GLU A 457 -29.85 14.88 16.89
CA GLU A 457 -31.18 14.98 16.28
C GLU A 457 -31.48 13.77 15.38
N ILE A 458 -30.50 13.34 14.57
CA ILE A 458 -30.62 12.16 13.71
C ILE A 458 -30.82 10.89 14.55
N VAL A 459 -30.06 10.72 15.63
CA VAL A 459 -30.18 9.55 16.52
C VAL A 459 -31.54 9.55 17.22
N ASP A 460 -32.00 10.70 17.71
CA ASP A 460 -33.31 10.85 18.36
C ASP A 460 -34.47 10.59 17.37
N GLU A 461 -34.33 11.02 16.12
CA GLU A 461 -35.28 10.74 15.04
C GLU A 461 -35.35 9.24 14.73
N VAL A 462 -34.20 8.60 14.53
CA VAL A 462 -34.10 7.16 14.24
C VAL A 462 -34.63 6.33 15.41
N ALA A 463 -34.32 6.72 16.65
CA ALA A 463 -34.81 6.03 17.84
C ALA A 463 -36.34 6.02 17.94
N LYS A 464 -37.05 7.06 17.47
CA LYS A 464 -38.52 7.09 17.41
C LYS A 464 -39.09 6.08 16.42
N GLY A 465 -38.32 5.70 15.40
CA GLY A 465 -38.72 4.73 14.37
C GLY A 465 -38.58 3.26 14.80
N VAL A 466 -37.96 2.98 15.95
CA VAL A 466 -37.81 1.62 16.47
C VAL A 466 -39.18 1.10 16.93
N PRO A 467 -39.67 -0.04 16.40
CA PRO A 467 -40.95 -0.61 16.81
C PRO A 467 -40.98 -0.85 18.32
N GLY A 468 -42.06 -0.50 19.02
CA GLY A 468 -42.15 -0.59 20.50
C GLY A 468 -41.97 -1.98 21.12
N VAL A 469 -41.88 -3.04 20.31
CA VAL A 469 -41.51 -4.42 20.70
C VAL A 469 -40.00 -4.66 20.77
N VAL A 470 -39.20 -3.75 20.21
CA VAL A 470 -37.75 -3.76 20.21
C VAL A 470 -37.31 -2.61 21.13
N GLU A 471 -36.58 -2.89 22.21
CA GLU A 471 -36.01 -1.80 23.02
C GLU A 471 -35.14 -0.89 22.13
N GLY A 472 -35.14 0.42 22.36
CA GLY A 472 -34.34 1.37 21.58
C GLY A 472 -32.84 1.31 21.89
N ALA A 473 -32.09 2.30 21.39
CA ALA A 473 -30.71 2.55 21.83
C ALA A 473 -30.65 2.70 23.36
N LEU A 474 -29.73 1.99 24.01
CA LEU A 474 -29.56 2.09 25.46
C LEU A 474 -28.81 3.38 25.83
N GLU A 475 -27.67 3.57 25.16
CA GLU A 475 -26.74 4.67 25.40
C GLU A 475 -26.05 5.01 24.09
N ALA A 476 -25.66 6.27 23.92
CA ALA A 476 -24.83 6.72 22.82
C ALA A 476 -23.68 7.58 23.36
N ALA A 477 -22.54 7.55 22.68
CA ALA A 477 -21.37 8.33 23.02
C ALA A 477 -20.67 8.84 21.76
N TYR A 478 -20.19 10.09 21.80
CA TYR A 478 -19.46 10.66 20.68
C TYR A 478 -18.07 10.03 20.55
N SER A 479 -17.67 9.83 19.30
CA SER A 479 -16.39 9.22 18.89
C SER A 479 -15.70 10.04 17.79
N ASP A 480 -16.06 11.31 17.66
CA ASP A 480 -15.46 12.24 16.70
C ASP A 480 -14.00 12.56 17.04
N ASP A 481 -13.32 13.19 16.09
CA ASP A 481 -11.89 13.46 16.21
C ASP A 481 -11.56 14.40 17.36
N LEU A 482 -12.47 15.30 17.77
CA LEU A 482 -12.24 16.16 18.93
C LEU A 482 -12.20 15.35 20.22
N VAL A 483 -13.04 14.31 20.36
CA VAL A 483 -12.96 13.38 21.49
C VAL A 483 -11.58 12.74 21.53
N LEU A 484 -11.14 12.17 20.40
CA LEU A 484 -9.82 11.55 20.29
C LEU A 484 -8.71 12.55 20.67
N ILE A 485 -8.67 13.71 20.02
CA ILE A 485 -7.62 14.71 20.23
C ILE A 485 -7.55 15.16 21.68
N ARG A 486 -8.68 15.36 22.37
CA ARG A 486 -8.68 15.70 23.81
C ARG A 486 -8.03 14.61 24.67
N PHE A 487 -8.30 13.33 24.38
CA PHE A 487 -7.61 12.23 25.06
C PHE A 487 -6.10 12.22 24.75
N LEU A 488 -5.70 12.59 23.54
CA LEU A 488 -4.29 12.63 23.14
C LEU A 488 -3.57 13.87 23.69
N GLU A 489 -4.25 14.99 23.90
CA GLU A 489 -3.73 16.18 24.58
C GLU A 489 -3.40 15.91 26.06
N GLU A 490 -4.08 14.95 26.70
CA GLU A 490 -3.71 14.46 28.04
C GLU A 490 -2.37 13.69 28.03
N ASN A 491 -1.83 13.32 26.85
CA ASN A 491 -0.58 12.61 26.70
C ASN A 491 0.59 13.56 26.35
N GLU A 492 1.61 13.62 27.20
CA GLU A 492 2.77 14.52 27.03
C GLU A 492 3.70 14.15 25.85
N TYR A 493 3.50 12.99 25.21
CA TYR A 493 4.40 12.47 24.16
C TYR A 493 3.86 12.60 22.75
N LEU A 494 2.61 13.05 22.56
CA LEU A 494 1.99 13.15 21.24
C LEU A 494 1.73 14.60 20.87
N THR A 495 1.86 14.89 19.57
CA THR A 495 1.49 16.19 19.00
C THR A 495 0.18 16.03 18.23
N PRO A 496 -0.97 16.47 18.78
CA PRO A 496 -2.29 16.33 18.16
C PRO A 496 -2.34 16.80 16.70
N ARG A 497 -1.66 17.91 16.41
CA ARG A 497 -1.56 18.48 15.06
C ARG A 497 -0.92 17.53 14.04
N GLN A 498 0.04 16.71 14.43
CA GLN A 498 0.69 15.74 13.52
C GLN A 498 -0.22 14.54 13.19
N ILE A 499 -1.19 14.26 14.06
CA ILE A 499 -2.19 13.21 13.85
C ILE A 499 -3.26 13.75 12.89
N GLY A 500 -3.80 14.92 13.22
CA GLY A 500 -4.74 15.67 12.39
C GLY A 500 -6.21 15.31 12.61
N LEU A 501 -7.07 16.12 11.98
CA LEU A 501 -8.53 15.97 12.00
C LEU A 501 -9.01 15.56 10.60
N SER A 502 -9.87 14.56 10.53
CA SER A 502 -10.39 13.98 9.28
C SER A 502 -11.39 14.91 8.59
N GLY A 503 -11.95 15.88 9.30
CA GLY A 503 -13.04 16.72 8.81
C GLY A 503 -14.41 16.04 8.89
N VAL A 504 -14.50 14.89 9.57
CA VAL A 504 -15.77 14.26 9.93
C VAL A 504 -16.16 14.65 11.35
N PHE A 505 -17.16 15.52 11.44
CA PHE A 505 -17.63 16.11 12.69
C PHE A 505 -18.70 15.28 13.40
N ARG A 506 -19.32 14.34 12.67
CA ARG A 506 -20.40 13.49 13.18
C ARG A 506 -19.85 12.09 13.40
N ALA A 507 -19.56 11.72 14.63
CA ALA A 507 -19.26 10.33 14.93
C ALA A 507 -19.76 9.89 16.30
N ALA A 508 -20.37 8.71 16.36
CA ALA A 508 -20.84 8.12 17.61
C ALA A 508 -20.76 6.60 17.63
N VAL A 509 -20.75 6.06 18.86
CA VAL A 509 -20.95 4.65 19.17
C VAL A 509 -22.25 4.52 19.96
N ILE A 510 -23.15 3.65 19.50
CA ILE A 510 -24.47 3.37 20.10
C ILE A 510 -24.46 1.97 20.67
N ARG A 511 -24.88 1.83 21.93
CA ARG A 511 -25.03 0.54 22.59
C ARG A 511 -26.47 0.05 22.53
N VAL A 512 -26.64 -1.23 22.22
CA VAL A 512 -27.91 -1.96 22.27
C VAL A 512 -27.76 -3.27 23.05
N ARG A 513 -28.86 -3.97 23.36
CA ARG A 513 -28.80 -5.22 24.14
C ARG A 513 -28.64 -6.47 23.28
N THR A 514 -29.20 -6.46 22.07
CA THR A 514 -29.42 -7.67 21.27
C THR A 514 -28.97 -7.46 19.82
N PRO A 515 -28.55 -8.53 19.12
CA PRO A 515 -28.21 -8.45 17.71
C PRO A 515 -29.37 -7.95 16.83
N MET A 516 -30.61 -8.34 17.16
CA MET A 516 -31.80 -7.88 16.43
C MET A 516 -31.96 -6.35 16.45
N GLN A 517 -31.55 -5.70 17.54
CA GLN A 517 -31.54 -4.23 17.62
C GLN A 517 -30.44 -3.60 16.74
N VAL A 518 -29.30 -4.28 16.58
CA VAL A 518 -28.23 -3.84 15.66
C VAL A 518 -28.79 -3.78 14.24
N ASP A 519 -29.46 -4.85 13.81
CA ASP A 519 -30.05 -4.94 12.47
C ASP A 519 -31.18 -3.92 12.26
N ALA A 520 -32.06 -3.77 13.25
CA ALA A 520 -33.18 -2.83 13.19
C ALA A 520 -32.71 -1.37 13.11
N LEU A 521 -31.82 -0.94 14.03
CA LEU A 521 -31.27 0.41 13.99
C LEU A 521 -30.41 0.62 12.74
N GLY A 522 -29.60 -0.36 12.35
CA GLY A 522 -28.81 -0.31 11.13
C GLY A 522 -29.68 -0.03 9.91
N THR A 523 -30.80 -0.73 9.78
CA THR A 523 -31.78 -0.50 8.69
C THR A 523 -32.38 0.90 8.73
N LEU A 524 -32.74 1.40 9.92
CA LEU A 524 -33.30 2.75 10.07
C LEU A 524 -32.27 3.84 9.76
N PHE A 525 -31.01 3.68 10.17
CA PHE A 525 -29.94 4.60 9.80
C PHE A 525 -29.63 4.54 8.31
N LEU A 526 -29.63 3.34 7.70
CA LEU A 526 -29.49 3.18 6.25
C LEU A 526 -30.59 3.94 5.50
N ALA A 527 -31.84 3.82 5.97
CA ALA A 527 -32.95 4.58 5.43
C ALA A 527 -32.75 6.09 5.65
N ARG A 528 -32.39 6.54 6.85
CA ARG A 528 -32.25 7.97 7.15
C ARG A 528 -31.12 8.66 6.38
N PHE A 529 -30.01 7.96 6.19
CA PHE A 529 -28.86 8.48 5.44
C PHE A 529 -28.96 8.19 3.93
N GLY A 530 -29.76 7.20 3.51
CA GLY A 530 -29.92 6.78 2.11
C GLY A 530 -31.20 7.26 1.42
N LEU A 531 -32.23 7.70 2.15
CA LEU A 531 -33.50 8.20 1.60
C LEU A 531 -33.36 9.66 1.14
N HIS A 532 -32.91 9.83 -0.10
CA HIS A 532 -33.55 10.70 -1.09
C HIS A 532 -34.12 9.83 -2.22
N PHE A 533 -34.98 8.87 -1.88
CA PHE A 533 -35.45 7.79 -2.77
C PHE A 533 -36.58 8.15 -3.75
N ASP A 534 -36.96 9.43 -3.88
CA ASP A 534 -37.94 9.89 -4.88
C ASP A 534 -37.30 10.68 -6.04
N GLY A 535 -35.96 10.71 -6.12
CA GLY A 535 -35.23 11.32 -7.24
C GLY A 535 -34.90 10.31 -8.35
N PRO A 536 -34.74 10.75 -9.61
CA PRO A 536 -34.23 9.89 -10.69
C PRO A 536 -32.88 9.28 -10.30
N LYS A 537 -32.52 8.12 -10.90
CA LYS A 537 -31.29 7.32 -10.66
C LYS A 537 -29.95 8.10 -10.63
N SER A 538 -29.93 9.39 -10.96
CA SER A 538 -28.81 10.30 -10.71
C SER A 538 -28.59 10.66 -9.23
N ALA A 539 -29.58 10.43 -8.34
CA ALA A 539 -29.49 10.74 -6.90
C ALA A 539 -28.63 9.76 -6.09
N GLU A 540 -28.30 8.57 -6.62
CA GLU A 540 -27.32 7.65 -6.01
C GLU A 540 -25.91 8.26 -5.91
N ALA A 541 -25.65 9.39 -6.59
CA ALA A 541 -24.39 10.11 -6.56
C ALA A 541 -24.28 11.16 -5.43
N GLU A 542 -25.38 11.58 -4.82
CA GLU A 542 -25.41 12.71 -3.88
C GLU A 542 -25.33 12.24 -2.42
N HIS A 543 -26.05 11.18 -2.05
CA HIS A 543 -25.96 10.61 -0.71
C HIS A 543 -25.81 9.09 -0.78
N SER A 544 -24.83 8.53 -0.07
CA SER A 544 -24.64 7.08 -0.01
C SER A 544 -24.17 6.61 1.35
N VAL A 545 -24.39 5.35 1.65
CA VAL A 545 -23.98 4.74 2.93
C VAL A 545 -23.27 3.45 2.64
N ARG A 546 -22.13 3.25 3.31
CA ARG A 546 -21.41 1.98 3.32
C ARG A 546 -21.36 1.46 4.73
N TYR A 547 -21.41 0.15 4.89
CA TYR A 547 -21.44 -0.45 6.21
C TYR A 547 -20.78 -1.82 6.24
N ARG A 548 -20.40 -2.24 7.44
CA ARG A 548 -19.85 -3.55 7.72
C ARG A 548 -20.39 -4.06 9.05
N ALA A 549 -21.00 -5.24 9.02
CA ALA A 549 -21.32 -6.00 10.22
C ALA A 549 -20.17 -6.96 10.56
N TYR A 550 -19.84 -7.08 11.84
CA TYR A 550 -18.74 -7.89 12.32
C TYR A 550 -18.97 -8.36 13.77
N GLY A 551 -18.25 -9.40 14.17
CA GLY A 551 -18.25 -9.90 15.54
C GLY A 551 -16.94 -9.53 16.23
N VAL A 552 -17.02 -9.13 17.50
CA VAL A 552 -15.84 -8.85 18.33
C VAL A 552 -15.79 -9.83 19.50
N PRO A 553 -14.74 -10.66 19.60
CA PRO A 553 -14.51 -11.46 20.80
C PRO A 553 -14.21 -10.55 21.99
N ARG A 554 -15.03 -10.64 23.04
CA ARG A 554 -14.90 -9.93 24.31
C ARG A 554 -14.87 -10.91 25.48
N ALA A 555 -14.67 -10.40 26.69
CA ALA A 555 -14.53 -11.24 27.88
C ALA A 555 -15.75 -12.12 28.17
N THR A 556 -16.97 -11.65 27.83
CA THR A 556 -18.21 -12.40 28.10
C THR A 556 -18.73 -13.23 26.92
N GLY A 557 -18.10 -13.12 25.76
CA GLY A 557 -18.54 -13.78 24.53
C GLY A 557 -18.28 -12.94 23.29
N ILE A 558 -19.03 -13.19 22.22
CA ILE A 558 -18.93 -12.42 20.97
C ILE A 558 -19.99 -11.33 20.97
N THR A 559 -19.56 -10.08 20.84
CA THR A 559 -20.48 -8.95 20.58
C THR A 559 -20.72 -8.80 19.10
N HIS A 560 -21.93 -8.36 18.75
CA HIS A 560 -22.34 -8.13 17.37
C HIS A 560 -22.32 -6.63 17.10
N GLU A 561 -21.63 -6.24 16.04
CA GLU A 561 -21.32 -4.85 15.76
C GLU A 561 -21.59 -4.50 14.31
N LEU A 562 -21.98 -3.24 14.09
CA LEU A 562 -22.19 -2.65 12.77
C LEU A 562 -21.50 -1.30 12.76
N THR A 563 -20.61 -1.06 11.80
CA THR A 563 -20.07 0.29 11.56
C THR A 563 -20.49 0.76 10.18
N MET A 564 -20.96 2.01 10.11
CA MET A 564 -21.47 2.67 8.93
C MET A 564 -20.73 3.97 8.67
N VAL A 565 -20.54 4.30 7.40
CA VAL A 565 -20.05 5.59 6.95
C VAL A 565 -21.07 6.17 5.98
N ALA A 566 -21.57 7.36 6.31
CA ALA A 566 -22.42 8.13 5.40
C ALA A 566 -21.57 9.09 4.58
N PHE A 567 -21.89 9.21 3.31
CA PHE A 567 -21.23 10.06 2.34
C PHE A 567 -22.24 11.07 1.79
N ASP A 568 -21.77 12.30 1.64
CA ASP A 568 -22.47 13.40 0.98
C ASP A 568 -21.58 13.91 -0.14
N GLU A 569 -22.09 13.93 -1.37
CA GLU A 569 -21.37 14.27 -2.59
C GLU A 569 -20.01 13.54 -2.71
N GLY A 570 -19.98 12.27 -2.28
CA GLY A 570 -18.76 11.43 -2.28
C GLY A 570 -17.79 11.69 -1.12
N LYS A 571 -18.01 12.70 -0.27
CA LYS A 571 -17.23 12.99 0.93
C LYS A 571 -17.82 12.28 2.15
N ALA A 572 -17.00 11.59 2.93
CA ALA A 572 -17.48 11.01 4.19
C ALA A 572 -17.87 12.13 5.16
N THR A 573 -19.05 12.02 5.78
CA THR A 573 -19.57 13.05 6.70
C THR A 573 -19.99 12.52 8.05
N THR A 574 -20.19 11.21 8.20
CA THR A 574 -20.63 10.60 9.46
C THR A 574 -20.03 9.22 9.65
N TYR A 575 -19.58 8.91 10.88
CA TYR A 575 -19.24 7.55 11.33
C TYR A 575 -20.19 7.09 12.41
N LEU A 576 -20.80 5.94 12.24
CA LEU A 576 -21.71 5.40 13.24
C LEU A 576 -21.38 3.96 13.53
N SER A 577 -21.17 3.62 14.80
CA SER A 577 -21.05 2.22 15.23
C SER A 577 -22.20 1.85 16.14
N ILE A 578 -22.73 0.64 15.99
CA ILE A 578 -23.74 0.05 16.87
C ILE A 578 -23.16 -1.24 17.43
N THR A 579 -23.22 -1.44 18.74
CA THR A 579 -22.63 -2.60 19.42
C THR A 579 -23.54 -3.20 20.48
N THR A 580 -23.51 -4.53 20.61
CA THR A 580 -24.12 -5.25 21.73
C THR A 580 -23.22 -5.34 22.97
N ALA A 581 -22.03 -4.72 22.95
CA ALA A 581 -21.11 -4.75 24.08
C ALA A 581 -21.71 -4.12 25.33
N THR A 582 -21.54 -4.76 26.48
CA THR A 582 -22.03 -4.21 27.75
C THR A 582 -21.27 -2.94 28.18
N SER A 583 -21.78 -2.22 29.17
CA SER A 583 -21.08 -1.05 29.74
C SER A 583 -19.70 -1.40 30.34
N GLY A 584 -19.52 -2.64 30.81
CA GLY A 584 -18.22 -3.12 31.29
C GLY A 584 -17.24 -3.45 30.15
N GLU A 585 -17.75 -3.84 28.98
CA GLU A 585 -16.94 -4.25 27.83
C GLU A 585 -16.60 -3.11 26.87
N ALA A 586 -17.46 -2.09 26.78
CA ALA A 586 -17.28 -0.90 25.96
C ALA A 586 -17.66 0.35 26.77
N PRO A 587 -16.88 0.73 27.79
CA PRO A 587 -17.25 1.80 28.71
C PRO A 587 -17.30 3.16 28.00
N PHE A 588 -18.28 3.97 28.38
CA PHE A 588 -18.38 5.37 27.98
C PHE A 588 -17.90 6.26 29.12
N ARG A 589 -17.14 7.31 28.79
CA ARG A 589 -16.65 8.30 29.76
C ARG A 589 -17.52 9.54 29.65
N ARG A 590 -17.96 10.09 30.77
CA ARG A 590 -18.69 11.36 30.76
C ARG A 590 -17.72 12.53 30.55
N ASP A 591 -18.17 13.54 29.81
CA ASP A 591 -17.43 14.80 29.73
C ASP A 591 -17.36 15.45 31.12
N ALA A 592 -16.17 15.97 31.45
CA ALA A 592 -15.93 16.61 32.74
C ALA A 592 -16.68 17.95 32.86
N VAL A 593 -16.94 18.60 31.72
CA VAL A 593 -17.62 19.91 31.67
C VAL A 593 -19.13 19.74 31.50
N ASN A 594 -19.57 18.80 30.65
CA ASN A 594 -20.99 18.49 30.46
C ASN A 594 -21.32 17.03 30.81
N PRO A 595 -21.78 16.72 32.04
CA PRO A 595 -22.01 15.35 32.48
C PRO A 595 -23.12 14.59 31.73
N TYR A 596 -23.89 15.27 30.89
CA TYR A 596 -24.90 14.66 30.01
C TYR A 596 -24.32 14.20 28.66
N VAL A 597 -23.05 14.51 28.39
CA VAL A 597 -22.35 14.09 27.17
C VAL A 597 -21.46 12.89 27.49
N ASN A 598 -21.65 11.82 26.73
CA ASN A 598 -20.79 10.64 26.80
C ASN A 598 -19.79 10.64 25.64
N PHE A 599 -18.58 10.19 25.93
CA PHE A 599 -17.48 9.96 25.01
C PHE A 599 -17.14 8.48 24.95
N ALA A 600 -16.95 7.97 23.73
CA ALA A 600 -16.52 6.60 23.51
C ALA A 600 -15.10 6.41 24.04
N SER A 601 -14.80 5.21 24.52
CA SER A 601 -13.44 4.86 24.94
C SER A 601 -12.50 4.70 23.73
N LEU A 602 -11.19 4.87 23.95
CA LEU A 602 -10.18 4.75 22.89
C LEU A 602 -10.23 3.42 22.12
N PRO A 603 -10.49 2.25 22.73
CA PRO A 603 -10.68 1.00 22.00
C PRO A 603 -11.85 1.03 21.01
N GLU A 604 -12.98 1.63 21.39
CA GLU A 604 -14.16 1.75 20.52
C GLU A 604 -13.93 2.75 19.40
N ILE A 605 -13.23 3.86 19.67
CA ILE A 605 -12.79 4.80 18.63
C ILE A 605 -11.84 4.09 17.65
N ALA A 606 -10.87 3.32 18.15
CA ALA A 606 -9.92 2.58 17.31
C ALA A 606 -10.64 1.55 16.43
N ALA A 607 -11.56 0.78 16.99
CA ALA A 607 -12.38 -0.18 16.24
C ALA A 607 -13.18 0.53 15.15
N GLN A 608 -13.93 1.59 15.50
CA GLN A 608 -14.69 2.37 14.52
C GLN A 608 -13.81 2.92 13.41
N ARG A 609 -12.64 3.49 13.73
CA ARG A 609 -11.69 4.06 12.76
C ARG A 609 -11.10 2.99 11.84
N LYS A 610 -10.79 1.80 12.37
CA LYS A 610 -10.35 0.64 11.58
C LYS A 610 -11.37 0.26 10.51
N ILE A 611 -12.66 0.18 10.87
CA ILE A 611 -13.72 -0.13 9.89
C ILE A 611 -13.96 1.02 8.93
N ALA A 612 -14.10 2.25 9.46
CA ALA A 612 -14.43 3.43 8.66
C ALA A 612 -13.40 3.66 7.55
N ALA A 613 -12.11 3.52 7.85
CA ALA A 613 -11.04 3.67 6.86
C ALA A 613 -11.14 2.68 5.70
N ALA A 614 -11.68 1.47 5.93
CA ALA A 614 -11.89 0.47 4.87
C ALA A 614 -13.12 0.76 4.00
N LEU A 615 -14.07 1.55 4.50
CA LEU A 615 -15.27 1.94 3.77
C LEU A 615 -15.05 3.23 2.95
N ILE A 616 -14.07 4.04 3.32
CA ILE A 616 -13.79 5.37 2.74
C ILE A 616 -12.74 5.28 1.63
N GLU A 617 -13.09 5.79 0.45
CA GLU A 617 -12.16 5.92 -0.69
C GLU A 617 -11.44 7.28 -0.73
N ASP A 618 -11.95 8.31 -0.04
CA ASP A 618 -11.33 9.63 0.07
C ASP A 618 -9.92 9.49 0.66
N TYR A 619 -8.92 9.88 -0.12
CA TYR A 619 -7.52 9.73 0.22
C TYR A 619 -7.14 10.51 1.48
N LEU A 620 -7.59 11.77 1.62
CA LEU A 620 -7.19 12.63 2.74
C LEU A 620 -7.81 12.15 4.04
N ILE A 621 -9.10 11.80 4.01
CA ILE A 621 -9.79 11.25 5.18
C ILE A 621 -9.15 9.93 5.59
N ARG A 622 -8.91 9.01 4.65
CA ARG A 622 -8.29 7.71 4.93
C ARG A 622 -6.89 7.89 5.51
N ASN A 623 -6.07 8.80 4.97
CA ASN A 623 -4.73 9.08 5.47
C ASN A 623 -4.75 9.61 6.92
N VAL A 624 -5.66 10.54 7.25
CA VAL A 624 -5.81 11.02 8.64
C VAL A 624 -6.25 9.91 9.58
N ILE A 625 -7.27 9.12 9.20
CA ILE A 625 -7.75 8.01 10.02
C ILE A 625 -6.64 6.97 10.23
N SER A 626 -5.83 6.68 9.21
CA SER A 626 -4.65 5.83 9.33
C SER A 626 -3.68 6.33 10.39
N ARG A 627 -3.35 7.63 10.39
CA ARG A 627 -2.51 8.22 11.43
C ARG A 627 -3.15 8.15 12.83
N GLN A 628 -4.45 8.43 12.93
CA GLN A 628 -5.19 8.34 14.19
C GLN A 628 -5.18 6.92 14.75
N TYR A 629 -5.43 5.91 13.92
CA TYR A 629 -5.44 4.51 14.33
C TYR A 629 -4.05 4.02 14.75
N GLU A 630 -2.99 4.38 14.02
CA GLU A 630 -1.61 4.06 14.42
C GLU A 630 -1.20 4.76 15.73
N ALA A 631 -1.63 6.00 15.95
CA ALA A 631 -1.41 6.70 17.22
C ALA A 631 -2.14 5.99 18.37
N LEU A 632 -3.40 5.61 18.17
CA LEU A 632 -4.19 4.84 19.13
C LEU A 632 -3.52 3.51 19.48
N LYS A 633 -3.02 2.78 18.49
CA LYS A 633 -2.31 1.50 18.71
C LYS A 633 -1.03 1.66 19.53
N THR A 634 -0.35 2.80 19.41
CA THR A 634 0.86 3.09 20.19
C THR A 634 0.53 3.37 21.66
N LEU A 635 -0.68 3.87 21.94
CA LEU A 635 -1.12 4.21 23.30
C LEU A 635 -1.94 3.13 24.00
N LEU A 636 -2.73 2.36 23.23
CA LEU A 636 -3.52 1.27 23.77
C LEU A 636 -2.54 0.15 24.18
N PRO A 637 -2.61 -0.36 25.42
CA PRO A 637 -1.85 -1.54 25.79
C PRO A 637 -2.23 -2.66 24.81
N VAL A 638 -1.24 -3.11 24.03
CA VAL A 638 -1.39 -4.20 23.07
C VAL A 638 -1.96 -5.41 23.82
N VAL A 639 -3.17 -5.84 23.45
CA VAL A 639 -3.73 -7.12 23.91
C VAL A 639 -3.38 -8.23 22.90
#